data_AF-A0A8I1HG64-F1
#
_entry.id   AF-A0A8I1HG64-F1
#
_cell.length_a   1.000
_cell.length_b   1.000
_cell.length_c   1.000
_cell.angle_alpha   90.00
_cell.angle_beta   90.00
_cell.angle_gamma   90.00
#
_symmetry.space_group_name_H-M   'P 1'
#
loop_
_entity.id
_entity.type
_entity.pdbx_description
1 polymer ?
#
loop_
_entity_poly.entity_id
_entity_poly.type
_entity_poly.pdbx_seq_one_letter_code
_entity_poly.pdbx_strand_id
1 'polypeptide(L)'
;MNSIITTDAWSYKLFEQYLNTFFRELKVNLEKHIIPAQDSPLFTLYAERPDTLYFAYTFNASNTIVYGAVQHLSTTGYHRYQRGFTLQNLSENTFDSLTDPKKLVKLITDELNSLFKDKNQNKNLYSDIANSIENTKFFLENKPSQTVTKALSGFQATEQGMLYGHPFHVTSKANLGFSKEDMKKYSPELGASFQLHYFAIHSSLIQKLVSEEQSSHRVEDEVLETAKERLQENLANYELMPTHPWQANFLLQHPSLKKHLDSQDVIYLGALGQTVWPTSSVRTVWLPQSNLFLKLSIDVRITSFIRNNPMDEMERAIDASKIIINHKINEQYPDFMILPELEAKTVKIPELESSFGILYRAGLTPEVLENTRMLGGLVEENENYEIPLLSIIQQAAPNQNLQSKDAKDFITFWWKQYVKVSLIPLIELFANKGISVEAHMQNSLMEFKNGYPHRLILRDMEGISIVPEMIEDDSSISEDSTVWFSQKDAWTFLKYYLVINHIAHLISAIARVTVIEESELWQATRLTLTQGNFSAKGEQYRDLLINSLTLPIKANMLNTLYHSGGNPIWIEVENPIYKYRGAEALCPLQPTQQTNYKTLAENRVMGQLLEALIFENTFKYEFSKGQIKFYISDTVFYTCAAKRHFSFKRIKLDPSSLVRSDITLDTETRPNLKTLLADLKNIIEADPVKWQNFNDELNLTYVKHAQTLSQVPAQPLRTLPYLEQEARITNAHLYHPSFKSRIGFDLKENQKYAPELSEGFTVQWVATHNSLCKLVLSETINLEQLYKQHFSEKDLQAINDQLKEQNIDFKDYILTPIHPWQWDKIIELYYQDAISNQLIIPLDIEGPTYLPQQSIRTLSNISDISALSLKLAMNLVNTSTSRVLAPHTVQNAAKMSDWLYNIVEQDHILEKQRKPVILREIGGLSVNQQIALPVQYGALACIWRESIYSYLKEGESATPVTGLMQLDTDQKPLIDEWIQEYGIEFWLEKLLTNAYLPIMHILWCHGLALESHAQNMVLIHKNGLPVKAALKDFHDGIRFSRHLLREPNLLPNLQDAPKEHAKINPNSFLETHSPNELRDFTQDALWFVNLAELAIFLNEHYDFDEIKFWTMLRTIINQHKEAHPEFAERYELFNFTDDTIDIEQLASRRFLPEIRLRVQTTPNPLSLIKEIEYE
;
A
#
# COMPACT_ATOMS: atom_id res chain seq x y z
N MET A 1 -23.12 43.69 -4.10
CA MET A 1 -21.82 43.01 -4.02
C MET A 1 -20.74 44.08 -4.02
N ASN A 2 -20.05 44.27 -2.90
CA ASN A 2 -18.82 45.09 -2.89
C ASN A 2 -17.86 44.51 -3.95
N SER A 3 -17.12 45.38 -4.65
CA SER A 3 -16.13 44.94 -5.64
C SER A 3 -15.21 43.89 -5.00
N ILE A 4 -15.27 42.64 -5.46
CA ILE A 4 -14.38 41.60 -4.97
C ILE A 4 -12.95 42.03 -5.31
N ILE A 5 -12.14 42.28 -4.29
CA ILE A 5 -10.77 42.78 -4.45
C ILE A 5 -9.86 41.58 -4.69
N THR A 6 -9.06 41.62 -5.75
CA THR A 6 -7.98 40.65 -5.94
C THR A 6 -6.96 40.80 -4.82
N THR A 7 -6.55 39.70 -4.21
CA THR A 7 -5.52 39.70 -3.17
C THR A 7 -4.22 40.22 -3.74
N ASP A 8 -3.44 40.92 -2.92
CA ASP A 8 -2.08 41.30 -3.31
C ASP A 8 -1.23 40.04 -3.60
N ALA A 9 -0.13 40.23 -4.33
CA ALA A 9 0.64 39.12 -4.91
C ALA A 9 1.23 38.17 -3.86
N TRP A 10 1.55 38.66 -2.65
CA TRP A 10 2.20 37.83 -1.64
C TRP A 10 1.22 37.14 -0.71
N SER A 11 0.11 37.80 -0.33
CA SER A 11 -0.96 37.19 0.46
C SER A 11 -1.51 35.94 -0.25
N TYR A 12 -1.63 36.02 -1.58
CA TYR A 12 -2.01 34.90 -2.43
C TYR A 12 -1.13 33.65 -2.23
N LYS A 13 0.20 33.83 -2.17
CA LYS A 13 1.14 32.70 -2.03
C LYS A 13 1.00 31.99 -0.69
N LEU A 14 0.68 32.74 0.36
CA LEU A 14 0.38 32.17 1.68
C LEU A 14 -0.95 31.42 1.69
N PHE A 15 -1.98 31.93 1.00
CA PHE A 15 -3.23 31.16 0.82
C PHE A 15 -2.97 29.83 0.11
N GLU A 16 -2.20 29.85 -0.99
CA GLU A 16 -1.80 28.64 -1.72
C GLU A 16 -1.08 27.63 -0.80
N GLN A 17 -0.06 28.09 -0.07
CA GLN A 17 0.70 27.27 0.88
C GLN A 17 -0.20 26.62 1.93
N TYR A 18 -1.07 27.40 2.59
CA TYR A 18 -1.90 26.88 3.67
C TYR A 18 -3.04 25.98 3.19
N LEU A 19 -3.70 26.31 2.08
CA LEU A 19 -4.74 25.47 1.49
C LEU A 19 -4.16 24.16 0.95
N ASN A 20 -3.04 24.20 0.23
CA ASN A 20 -2.39 22.99 -0.27
C ASN A 20 -1.96 22.09 0.88
N THR A 21 -1.39 22.65 1.94
CA THR A 21 -1.02 21.87 3.14
C THR A 21 -2.25 21.27 3.81
N PHE A 22 -3.31 22.06 4.03
CA PHE A 22 -4.54 21.59 4.65
C PHE A 22 -5.23 20.49 3.82
N PHE A 23 -5.45 20.73 2.53
CA PHE A 23 -6.13 19.77 1.65
C PHE A 23 -5.32 18.48 1.49
N ARG A 24 -4.00 18.59 1.32
CA ARG A 24 -3.14 17.41 1.19
C ARG A 24 -3.12 16.59 2.48
N GLU A 25 -3.01 17.24 3.64
CA GLU A 25 -2.90 16.55 4.93
C GLU A 25 -4.21 15.93 5.42
N LEU A 26 -5.35 16.57 5.14
CA LEU A 26 -6.67 16.02 5.43
C LEU A 26 -7.26 15.18 4.28
N LYS A 27 -6.48 14.92 3.23
CA LYS A 27 -6.90 14.15 2.05
C LYS A 27 -8.19 14.68 1.41
N VAL A 28 -8.37 16.00 1.41
CA VAL A 28 -9.47 16.68 0.72
C VAL A 28 -9.20 16.61 -0.78
N ASN A 29 -10.07 15.91 -1.51
CA ASN A 29 -9.99 15.88 -2.96
C ASN A 29 -10.63 17.17 -3.53
N LEU A 30 -9.80 18.15 -3.87
CA LEU A 30 -10.22 19.44 -4.39
C LEU A 30 -11.09 19.32 -5.67
N GLU A 31 -10.91 18.29 -6.49
CA GLU A 31 -11.74 18.05 -7.68
C GLU A 31 -13.23 17.87 -7.33
N LYS A 32 -13.52 17.28 -6.17
CA LYS A 32 -14.90 17.09 -5.69
C LYS A 32 -15.53 18.37 -5.16
N HIS A 33 -14.73 19.40 -4.94
CA HIS A 33 -15.16 20.71 -4.49
C HIS A 33 -15.26 21.72 -5.63
N ILE A 34 -15.00 21.30 -6.87
CA ILE A 34 -15.20 22.15 -8.05
C ILE A 34 -16.69 22.38 -8.26
N ILE A 35 -17.06 23.64 -8.43
CA ILE A 35 -18.43 24.10 -8.66
C ILE A 35 -18.59 24.65 -10.08
N PRO A 36 -19.82 24.64 -10.65
CA PRO A 36 -20.10 25.33 -11.90
C PRO A 36 -19.69 26.80 -11.84
N ALA A 37 -19.19 27.33 -12.96
CA ALA A 37 -18.63 28.67 -13.00
C ALA A 37 -19.63 29.73 -12.49
N GLN A 38 -20.88 29.64 -12.93
CA GLN A 38 -21.98 30.54 -12.56
C GLN A 38 -22.34 30.54 -11.06
N ASP A 39 -21.99 29.48 -10.33
CA ASP A 39 -22.28 29.34 -8.90
C ASP A 39 -21.17 29.97 -8.04
N SER A 40 -20.05 30.36 -8.66
CA SER A 40 -18.95 31.04 -7.97
C SER A 40 -19.17 32.55 -7.93
N PRO A 41 -19.03 33.20 -6.76
CA PRO A 41 -18.99 34.66 -6.70
C PRO A 41 -17.79 35.26 -7.45
N LEU A 42 -16.81 34.44 -7.84
CA LEU A 42 -15.61 34.86 -8.59
C LEU A 42 -15.80 34.80 -10.11
N PHE A 43 -16.93 34.30 -10.61
CA PHE A 43 -17.17 34.10 -12.04
C PHE A 43 -16.90 35.36 -12.88
N THR A 44 -17.47 36.48 -12.45
CA THR A 44 -17.35 37.75 -13.18
C THR A 44 -15.91 38.29 -13.20
N LEU A 45 -15.07 37.86 -12.26
CA LEU A 45 -13.68 38.31 -12.15
C LEU A 45 -12.76 37.59 -13.15
N TYR A 46 -13.10 36.35 -13.53
CA TYR A 46 -12.28 35.51 -14.42
C TYR A 46 -13.06 35.01 -15.64
N ALA A 47 -14.16 35.67 -16.00
CA ALA A 47 -15.03 35.30 -17.12
C ALA A 47 -14.29 35.24 -18.48
N GLU A 48 -13.22 36.00 -18.64
CA GLU A 48 -12.37 36.00 -19.85
C GLU A 48 -11.39 34.81 -19.93
N ARG A 49 -11.36 33.94 -18.92
CA ARG A 49 -10.45 32.78 -18.83
C ARG A 49 -11.25 31.47 -18.80
N PRO A 50 -11.59 30.89 -19.96
CA PRO A 50 -12.54 29.79 -20.08
C PRO A 50 -12.12 28.50 -19.36
N ASP A 51 -10.82 28.26 -19.17
CA ASP A 51 -10.28 27.05 -18.51
C ASP A 51 -10.18 27.17 -16.98
N THR A 52 -10.69 28.25 -16.39
CA THR A 52 -10.64 28.47 -14.94
C THR A 52 -11.64 27.56 -14.23
N LEU A 53 -11.15 26.70 -13.35
CA LEU A 53 -12.01 25.91 -12.45
C LEU A 53 -12.30 26.72 -11.19
N TYR A 54 -13.50 26.61 -10.63
CA TYR A 54 -13.89 27.29 -9.40
C TYR A 54 -14.18 26.26 -8.33
N PHE A 55 -13.80 26.50 -7.08
CA PHE A 55 -14.07 25.59 -5.98
C PHE A 55 -14.77 26.28 -4.82
N ALA A 56 -15.53 25.50 -4.05
CA ALA A 56 -16.14 25.91 -2.79
C ALA A 56 -15.85 24.86 -1.72
N TYR A 57 -15.20 25.27 -0.63
CA TYR A 57 -14.91 24.40 0.51
C TYR A 57 -15.52 24.96 1.80
N THR A 58 -16.31 24.14 2.49
CA THR A 58 -16.99 24.51 3.74
C THR A 58 -16.12 24.17 4.94
N PHE A 59 -15.74 25.18 5.72
CA PHE A 59 -15.15 25.03 7.06
C PHE A 59 -16.29 24.92 8.08
N ASN A 60 -16.65 23.69 8.45
CA ASN A 60 -17.81 23.38 9.30
C ASN A 60 -17.72 24.03 10.69
N ALA A 61 -16.52 24.11 11.28
CA ALA A 61 -16.32 24.68 12.61
C ALA A 61 -16.71 26.17 12.69
N SER A 62 -16.59 26.88 11.57
CA SER A 62 -16.88 28.32 11.45
C SER A 62 -18.14 28.62 10.65
N ASN A 63 -18.83 27.59 10.15
CA ASN A 63 -19.96 27.71 9.23
C ASN A 63 -19.69 28.67 8.06
N THR A 64 -18.48 28.59 7.48
CA THR A 64 -17.99 29.51 6.44
C THR A 64 -17.55 28.73 5.21
N ILE A 65 -17.97 29.18 4.02
CA ILE A 65 -17.49 28.65 2.73
C ILE A 65 -16.35 29.53 2.22
N VAL A 66 -15.24 28.92 1.83
CA VAL A 66 -14.18 29.55 1.04
C VAL A 66 -14.40 29.23 -0.43
N TYR A 67 -14.61 30.26 -1.23
CA TYR A 67 -14.63 30.21 -2.69
C TYR A 67 -13.27 30.63 -3.23
N GLY A 68 -12.75 29.86 -4.19
CA GLY A 68 -11.55 30.20 -4.93
C GLY A 68 -11.63 29.72 -6.38
N ALA A 69 -10.64 30.09 -7.18
CA ALA A 69 -10.47 29.59 -8.54
C ALA A 69 -9.11 28.89 -8.67
N VAL A 70 -9.03 27.80 -9.43
CA VAL A 70 -7.84 26.97 -9.64
C VAL A 70 -7.29 27.26 -11.04
N GLN A 71 -6.01 27.59 -11.11
CA GLN A 71 -5.26 27.74 -12.36
C GLN A 71 -4.54 26.45 -12.76
N HIS A 72 -4.05 25.69 -11.78
CA HIS A 72 -3.33 24.44 -12.01
C HIS A 72 -3.70 23.41 -10.95
N LEU A 73 -4.11 22.23 -11.38
CA LEU A 73 -4.47 21.14 -10.48
C LEU A 73 -3.35 20.08 -10.49
N SER A 74 -2.63 19.95 -9.38
CA SER A 74 -1.54 18.97 -9.24
C SER A 74 -2.01 17.66 -8.64
N THR A 75 -1.48 16.53 -9.14
CA THR A 75 -1.71 15.20 -8.55
C THR A 75 -1.05 15.04 -7.18
N THR A 76 -0.01 15.81 -6.88
CA THR A 76 0.75 15.71 -5.62
C THR A 76 0.40 16.81 -4.61
N GLY A 77 -0.68 17.55 -4.88
CA GLY A 77 -1.22 18.59 -4.00
C GLY A 77 -0.60 19.98 -4.19
N TYR A 78 0.35 20.15 -5.11
CA TYR A 78 0.89 21.47 -5.50
C TYR A 78 -0.13 22.20 -6.40
N HIS A 79 -1.35 22.48 -5.92
CA HIS A 79 -2.34 23.24 -6.70
C HIS A 79 -1.92 24.72 -6.82
N ARG A 80 -2.22 25.37 -7.95
CA ARG A 80 -2.13 26.82 -8.12
C ARG A 80 -3.54 27.38 -8.22
N TYR A 81 -3.81 28.43 -7.47
CA TYR A 81 -5.08 29.15 -7.45
C TYR A 81 -4.99 30.48 -8.22
N GLN A 82 -6.12 31.15 -8.44
CA GLN A 82 -6.17 32.54 -8.89
C GLN A 82 -6.10 33.47 -7.68
N ARG A 83 -5.79 34.77 -7.89
CA ARG A 83 -5.67 35.79 -6.82
C ARG A 83 -7.00 36.16 -6.13
N GLY A 84 -8.11 35.55 -6.48
CA GLY A 84 -9.44 35.91 -5.97
C GLY A 84 -9.92 34.84 -5.01
N PHE A 85 -10.22 35.23 -3.78
CA PHE A 85 -10.87 34.39 -2.80
C PHE A 85 -12.01 35.15 -2.11
N THR A 86 -13.13 34.46 -1.89
CA THR A 86 -14.32 35.02 -1.24
C THR A 86 -14.76 34.10 -0.11
N LEU A 87 -15.12 34.68 1.03
CA LEU A 87 -15.77 33.99 2.14
C LEU A 87 -17.27 34.22 2.07
N GLN A 88 -18.06 33.18 2.34
CA GLN A 88 -19.48 33.30 2.64
C GLN A 88 -19.74 32.78 4.04
N ASN A 89 -20.27 33.62 4.92
CA ASN A 89 -20.78 33.19 6.22
C ASN A 89 -22.18 32.62 6.02
N LEU A 90 -22.40 31.34 6.32
CA LEU A 90 -23.69 30.68 6.10
C LEU A 90 -24.77 31.07 7.10
N SER A 91 -24.39 31.56 8.29
CA SER A 91 -25.34 32.01 9.32
C SER A 91 -25.94 33.38 8.99
N GLU A 92 -25.14 34.29 8.42
CA GLU A 92 -25.56 35.66 8.10
C GLU A 92 -25.83 35.88 6.61
N ASN A 93 -25.45 34.89 5.77
CA ASN A 93 -25.47 34.95 4.31
C ASN A 93 -24.73 36.18 3.75
N THR A 94 -23.64 36.57 4.41
CA THR A 94 -22.78 37.70 4.04
C THR A 94 -21.56 37.22 3.25
N PHE A 95 -21.12 38.02 2.28
CA PHE A 95 -19.95 37.75 1.45
C PHE A 95 -18.86 38.77 1.73
N ASP A 96 -17.63 38.29 1.98
CA ASP A 96 -16.44 39.11 2.20
C ASP A 96 -15.29 38.63 1.32
N SER A 97 -14.47 39.55 0.83
CA SER A 97 -13.21 39.18 0.17
C SER A 97 -12.19 38.67 1.21
N LEU A 98 -11.57 37.53 0.93
CA LEU A 98 -10.48 37.00 1.74
C LEU A 98 -9.17 37.67 1.31
N THR A 99 -8.79 38.75 2.00
CA THR A 99 -7.57 39.53 1.69
C THR A 99 -6.44 39.35 2.70
N ASP A 100 -6.72 38.76 3.86
CA ASP A 100 -5.74 38.55 4.93
C ASP A 100 -5.50 37.05 5.19
N PRO A 101 -4.27 36.53 4.97
CA PRO A 101 -3.86 35.17 5.30
C PRO A 101 -4.23 34.71 6.71
N LYS A 102 -4.24 35.61 7.70
CA LYS A 102 -4.61 35.28 9.08
C LYS A 102 -6.06 34.83 9.21
N LYS A 103 -6.98 35.37 8.39
CA LYS A 103 -8.39 34.93 8.38
C LYS A 103 -8.51 33.48 7.92
N LEU A 104 -7.79 33.10 6.85
CA LEU A 104 -7.78 31.71 6.39
C LEU A 104 -7.19 30.77 7.45
N VAL A 105 -6.06 31.17 8.04
CA VAL A 105 -5.40 30.37 9.08
C VAL A 105 -6.33 30.18 10.27
N LYS A 106 -7.11 31.21 10.65
CA LYS A 106 -8.12 31.08 11.70
C LYS A 106 -9.15 30.00 11.36
N LEU A 107 -9.71 30.01 10.14
CA LEU A 107 -10.65 28.98 9.67
C LEU A 107 -10.03 27.58 9.73
N ILE A 108 -8.80 27.42 9.23
CA ILE A 108 -8.06 26.16 9.26
C ILE A 108 -7.85 25.68 10.70
N THR A 109 -7.37 26.55 11.59
CA THR A 109 -7.10 26.17 12.99
C THR A 109 -8.37 25.82 13.75
N ASP A 110 -9.48 26.51 13.49
CA ASP A 110 -10.77 26.21 14.12
C ASP A 110 -11.33 24.88 13.62
N GLU A 111 -11.18 24.57 12.33
CA GLU A 111 -11.55 23.28 11.77
C GLU A 111 -10.70 22.15 12.34
N LEU A 112 -9.37 22.32 12.42
CA LEU A 112 -8.49 21.33 13.03
C LEU A 112 -8.83 21.08 14.50
N ASN A 113 -9.06 22.13 15.29
CA ASN A 113 -9.46 22.00 16.69
C ASN A 113 -10.86 21.35 16.85
N SER A 114 -11.73 21.49 15.85
CA SER A 114 -13.05 20.85 15.85
C SER A 114 -12.95 19.36 15.48
N LEU A 115 -12.17 19.03 14.45
CA LEU A 115 -11.96 17.67 13.94
C LEU A 115 -11.17 16.82 14.94
N PHE A 116 -10.19 17.42 15.61
CA PHE A 116 -9.32 16.76 16.56
C PHE A 116 -9.56 17.37 17.94
N LYS A 117 -10.15 16.62 18.89
CA LYS A 117 -10.49 17.11 20.24
C LYS A 117 -9.59 16.52 21.34
N ASP A 118 -8.28 16.50 21.10
CA ASP A 118 -7.32 15.87 22.02
C ASP A 118 -6.64 16.89 22.95
N LYS A 119 -6.26 16.45 24.17
CA LYS A 119 -5.63 17.29 25.21
C LYS A 119 -4.18 17.66 24.90
N ASN A 120 -3.52 16.97 23.97
CA ASN A 120 -2.09 17.13 23.66
C ASN A 120 -1.79 18.13 22.51
N GLN A 121 -2.75 18.95 22.11
CA GLN A 121 -2.58 19.87 20.99
C GLN A 121 -1.79 21.14 21.33
N ASN A 122 -1.10 21.66 20.31
CA ASN A 122 -0.45 22.96 20.32
C ASN A 122 -1.48 24.09 20.42
N LYS A 123 -1.66 24.61 21.63
CA LYS A 123 -2.54 25.77 21.89
C LYS A 123 -2.09 27.04 21.16
N ASN A 124 -0.84 27.09 20.68
CA ASN A 124 -0.25 28.25 20.00
C ASN A 124 -0.21 28.09 18.46
N LEU A 125 -0.85 27.08 17.88
CA LEU A 125 -0.79 26.82 16.43
C LEU A 125 -1.11 28.06 15.60
N TYR A 126 -2.20 28.77 15.92
CA TYR A 126 -2.58 30.01 15.23
C TYR A 126 -1.49 31.08 15.34
N SER A 127 -0.95 31.31 16.56
CA SER A 127 0.08 32.33 16.77
C SER A 127 1.40 32.00 16.08
N ASP A 128 1.78 30.72 16.01
CA ASP A 128 3.01 30.28 15.36
C ASP A 128 2.91 30.51 13.84
N ILE A 129 1.77 30.18 13.22
CA ILE A 129 1.52 30.44 11.80
C ILE A 129 1.40 31.95 11.54
N ALA A 130 0.72 32.70 12.40
CA ALA A 130 0.61 34.15 12.29
C ALA A 130 1.97 34.86 12.38
N ASN A 131 2.89 34.37 13.21
CA ASN A 131 4.27 34.85 13.26
C ASN A 131 5.00 34.61 11.93
N SER A 132 4.81 33.44 11.31
CA SER A 132 5.33 33.16 9.97
C SER A 132 4.81 34.16 8.93
N ILE A 133 3.50 34.47 8.93
CA ILE A 133 2.90 35.46 8.01
C ILE A 133 3.57 36.83 8.17
N GLU A 134 3.72 37.31 9.40
CA GLU A 134 4.34 38.62 9.69
C GLU A 134 5.82 38.68 9.32
N ASN A 135 6.54 37.56 9.43
CA ASN A 135 7.93 37.50 9.01
C ASN A 135 8.06 37.47 7.49
N THR A 136 7.23 36.68 6.79
CA THR A 136 7.17 36.70 5.32
C THR A 136 6.86 38.10 4.79
N LYS A 137 5.85 38.77 5.36
CA LYS A 137 5.51 40.16 5.01
C LYS A 137 6.70 41.10 5.21
N PHE A 138 7.36 41.00 6.37
CA PHE A 138 8.54 41.82 6.66
C PHE A 138 9.66 41.61 5.65
N PHE A 139 9.95 40.37 5.25
CA PHE A 139 10.95 40.09 4.23
C PHE A 139 10.60 40.70 2.87
N LEU A 140 9.34 40.60 2.46
CA LEU A 140 8.87 41.16 1.20
C LEU A 140 8.92 42.70 1.17
N GLU A 141 8.61 43.36 2.29
CA GLU A 141 8.67 44.82 2.43
C GLU A 141 10.11 45.35 2.48
N ASN A 142 11.07 44.53 2.91
CA ASN A 142 12.45 44.95 3.15
C ASN A 142 13.47 44.29 2.20
N LYS A 143 13.02 43.52 1.20
CA LYS A 143 13.90 42.83 0.25
C LYS A 143 14.76 43.84 -0.54
N PRO A 144 16.05 43.55 -0.80
CA PRO A 144 16.90 44.42 -1.61
C PRO A 144 16.37 44.59 -3.05
N SER A 145 16.39 45.81 -3.58
CA SER A 145 15.91 46.09 -4.96
C SER A 145 16.70 45.35 -6.06
N GLN A 146 17.94 44.90 -5.77
CA GLN A 146 18.81 44.19 -6.71
C GLN A 146 18.45 42.72 -6.92
N THR A 147 17.67 42.10 -6.03
CA THR A 147 17.31 40.66 -6.11
C THR A 147 16.36 40.35 -7.27
N VAL A 148 15.74 41.37 -7.88
CA VAL A 148 14.70 41.23 -8.91
C VAL A 148 15.25 41.35 -10.35
N THR A 149 16.44 41.93 -10.55
CA THR A 149 16.88 42.38 -11.89
C THR A 149 18.17 41.74 -12.43
N LYS A 150 18.90 40.96 -11.63
CA LYS A 150 19.91 40.02 -12.15
C LYS A 150 19.35 38.61 -11.98
N ALA A 151 19.02 37.94 -13.09
CA ALA A 151 18.77 36.50 -13.10
C ALA A 151 19.80 35.80 -12.21
N LEU A 152 19.35 35.04 -11.20
CA LEU A 152 20.14 34.46 -10.10
C LEU A 152 21.53 33.96 -10.51
N SER A 153 22.49 34.87 -10.50
CA SER A 153 23.76 34.73 -11.23
C SER A 153 24.83 33.95 -10.46
N GLY A 154 24.50 33.35 -9.31
CA GLY A 154 25.47 32.64 -8.47
C GLY A 154 24.82 31.88 -7.31
N PHE A 155 25.59 30.99 -6.69
CA PHE A 155 25.21 30.20 -5.51
C PHE A 155 24.57 31.04 -4.38
N GLN A 156 25.21 32.13 -3.98
CA GLN A 156 24.74 33.00 -2.89
C GLN A 156 23.33 33.54 -3.14
N ALA A 157 23.06 34.01 -4.36
CA ALA A 157 21.77 34.60 -4.69
C ALA A 157 20.63 33.57 -4.53
N THR A 158 20.86 32.31 -4.91
CA THR A 158 19.85 31.25 -4.72
C THR A 158 19.63 30.89 -3.26
N GLU A 159 20.67 30.89 -2.44
CA GLU A 159 20.55 30.65 -0.99
C GLU A 159 19.77 31.75 -0.27
N GLN A 160 19.98 32.99 -0.69
CA GLN A 160 19.40 34.19 -0.09
C GLN A 160 18.09 34.61 -0.75
N GLY A 161 17.61 33.84 -1.74
CA GLY A 161 16.44 34.17 -2.56
C GLY A 161 15.09 33.60 -2.08
N MET A 162 15.07 32.72 -1.07
CA MET A 162 13.84 32.06 -0.62
C MET A 162 13.05 32.91 0.39
N LEU A 163 12.01 33.60 -0.06
CA LEU A 163 11.16 34.50 0.73
C LEU A 163 9.97 33.79 1.40
N TYR A 164 9.45 32.72 0.79
CA TYR A 164 8.25 32.01 1.31
C TYR A 164 8.60 30.71 2.06
N GLY A 165 9.72 30.05 1.69
CA GLY A 165 10.17 28.83 2.34
C GLY A 165 9.46 27.57 1.85
N HIS A 166 9.35 26.53 2.69
CA HIS A 166 8.81 25.24 2.25
C HIS A 166 7.29 25.33 1.95
N PRO A 167 6.81 24.92 0.75
CA PRO A 167 5.43 25.13 0.29
C PRO A 167 4.39 24.29 1.04
N PHE A 168 4.84 23.30 1.82
CA PHE A 168 3.98 22.46 2.65
C PHE A 168 4.37 22.47 4.12
N HIS A 169 4.85 23.60 4.63
CA HIS A 169 5.13 23.76 6.05
C HIS A 169 4.49 25.04 6.56
N VAL A 170 3.65 24.95 7.58
CA VAL A 170 2.77 26.08 7.98
C VAL A 170 3.51 27.18 8.74
N THR A 171 4.67 26.88 9.30
CA THR A 171 5.53 27.81 10.04
C THR A 171 6.87 28.06 9.36
N SER A 172 6.96 27.96 8.02
CA SER A 172 8.21 28.06 7.24
C SER A 172 9.09 29.27 7.56
N LYS A 173 8.50 30.41 7.89
CA LYS A 173 9.20 31.66 8.25
C LYS A 173 8.96 32.08 9.71
N ALA A 174 8.41 31.19 10.53
CA ALA A 174 8.25 31.48 11.95
C ALA A 174 9.62 31.55 12.62
N ASN A 175 9.81 32.58 13.43
CA ASN A 175 11.00 32.80 14.23
C ASN A 175 10.60 33.45 15.55
N LEU A 176 10.96 32.80 16.65
CA LEU A 176 10.73 33.25 18.02
C LEU A 176 12.09 33.35 18.72
N GLY A 177 12.67 34.55 18.70
CA GLY A 177 13.95 34.89 19.32
C GLY A 177 14.64 36.10 18.66
N PHE A 178 14.46 36.30 17.35
CA PHE A 178 14.97 37.50 16.67
C PHE A 178 14.04 38.71 16.82
N SER A 179 14.64 39.87 17.05
CA SER A 179 13.99 41.16 16.77
C SER A 179 13.99 41.44 15.25
N LYS A 180 13.20 42.42 14.81
CA LYS A 180 13.23 42.86 13.40
C LYS A 180 14.59 43.42 12.97
N GLU A 181 15.36 43.99 13.91
CA GLU A 181 16.73 44.42 13.64
C GLU A 181 17.71 43.25 13.52
N ASP A 182 17.51 42.17 14.30
CA ASP A 182 18.29 40.93 14.13
C ASP A 182 18.00 40.29 12.78
N MET A 183 16.74 40.27 12.34
CA MET A 183 16.37 39.79 11.01
C MET A 183 17.11 40.55 9.90
N LYS A 184 17.19 41.90 9.97
CA LYS A 184 17.97 42.68 8.99
C LYS A 184 19.45 42.31 8.94
N LYS A 185 20.03 41.95 10.09
CA LYS A 185 21.45 41.65 10.22
C LYS A 185 21.81 40.23 9.82
N TYR A 186 20.92 39.27 10.04
CA TYR A 186 21.26 37.84 10.02
C TYR A 186 20.41 37.00 9.07
N SER A 187 19.27 37.50 8.58
CA SER A 187 18.38 36.72 7.72
C SER A 187 18.88 36.66 6.27
N PRO A 188 19.03 35.46 5.69
CA PRO A 188 19.46 35.29 4.29
C PRO A 188 18.51 35.99 3.30
N GLU A 189 17.21 36.05 3.58
CA GLU A 189 16.17 36.68 2.76
C GLU A 189 16.42 38.17 2.46
N LEU A 190 17.21 38.82 3.31
CA LEU A 190 17.55 40.24 3.19
C LEU A 190 18.96 40.46 2.64
N GLY A 191 19.61 39.41 2.13
CA GLY A 191 20.99 39.47 1.62
C GLY A 191 22.01 39.70 2.73
N ALA A 192 21.72 39.23 3.95
CA ALA A 192 22.58 39.44 5.10
C ALA A 192 24.00 38.92 4.86
N SER A 193 24.97 39.58 5.47
CA SER A 193 26.36 39.14 5.57
C SER A 193 26.97 39.77 6.82
N PHE A 194 27.85 39.03 7.51
CA PHE A 194 28.41 39.47 8.79
C PHE A 194 29.74 38.76 9.08
N GLN A 195 30.53 39.29 10.01
CA GLN A 195 31.68 38.59 10.57
C GLN A 195 31.24 37.69 11.73
N LEU A 196 31.92 36.57 11.91
CA LEU A 196 31.69 35.69 13.06
C LEU A 196 32.34 36.27 14.31
N HIS A 197 31.78 35.91 15.45
CA HIS A 197 32.39 36.19 16.74
C HIS A 197 33.24 35.00 17.17
N TYR A 198 34.33 35.25 17.88
CA TYR A 198 35.21 34.17 18.35
C TYR A 198 35.33 34.13 19.87
N PHE A 199 35.34 32.90 20.39
CA PHE A 199 35.76 32.59 21.75
C PHE A 199 37.04 31.76 21.70
N ALA A 200 38.03 32.10 22.52
CA ALA A 200 39.12 31.20 22.87
C ALA A 200 38.70 30.40 24.11
N ILE A 201 38.67 29.08 24.00
CA ILE A 201 38.22 28.18 25.06
C ILE A 201 39.35 27.23 25.42
N HIS A 202 39.64 27.10 26.72
CA HIS A 202 40.72 26.25 27.19
C HIS A 202 40.50 24.80 26.71
N SER A 203 41.54 24.16 26.16
CA SER A 203 41.43 22.86 25.47
C SER A 203 40.84 21.75 26.35
N SER A 204 40.98 21.84 27.68
CA SER A 204 40.37 20.88 28.61
C SER A 204 38.83 20.90 28.58
N LEU A 205 38.23 22.00 28.17
CA LEU A 205 36.77 22.17 28.04
C LEU A 205 36.25 21.84 26.65
N ILE A 206 37.10 21.45 25.70
CA ILE A 206 36.65 21.14 24.34
C ILE A 206 36.31 19.66 24.19
N GLN A 207 35.22 19.42 23.47
CA GLN A 207 34.87 18.15 22.87
C GLN A 207 34.90 18.29 21.36
N LYS A 208 35.62 17.39 20.70
CA LYS A 208 35.87 17.42 19.26
C LYS A 208 35.60 16.04 18.67
N LEU A 209 34.89 16.01 17.55
CA LEU A 209 34.66 14.85 16.71
C LEU A 209 35.23 15.14 15.32
N VAL A 210 35.82 14.14 14.67
CA VAL A 210 36.38 14.27 13.31
C VAL A 210 35.96 13.09 12.45
N SER A 211 35.76 13.34 11.16
CA SER A 211 35.49 12.29 10.18
C SER A 211 36.77 11.70 9.56
N GLU A 212 37.91 12.39 9.67
CA GLU A 212 39.23 11.94 9.19
C GLU A 212 40.34 12.34 10.18
N GLU A 213 41.43 11.57 10.23
CA GLU A 213 42.56 11.79 11.16
C GLU A 213 43.29 13.14 10.94
N GLN A 214 43.16 13.77 9.77
CA GLN A 214 43.76 15.07 9.44
C GLN A 214 42.71 16.11 9.03
N SER A 215 41.83 16.52 9.94
CA SER A 215 41.00 17.72 9.74
C SER A 215 41.81 18.99 10.06
N SER A 216 42.45 19.60 9.05
CA SER A 216 43.12 20.90 9.23
C SER A 216 42.45 21.99 8.40
N HIS A 217 41.25 22.42 8.83
CA HIS A 217 40.75 23.70 8.36
C HIS A 217 41.62 24.81 8.98
N ARG A 218 42.18 25.69 8.15
CA ARG A 218 43.08 26.75 8.61
C ARG A 218 42.27 27.85 9.28
N VAL A 219 42.58 28.14 10.54
CA VAL A 219 42.10 29.37 11.21
C VAL A 219 42.75 30.56 10.51
N GLU A 220 41.95 31.60 10.25
CA GLU A 220 42.39 32.79 9.54
C GLU A 220 43.47 33.56 10.31
N ASP A 221 44.41 34.17 9.57
CA ASP A 221 45.58 34.82 10.16
C ASP A 221 45.20 35.97 11.10
N GLU A 222 44.18 36.77 10.77
CA GLU A 222 43.66 37.85 11.62
C GLU A 222 43.14 37.34 12.99
N VAL A 223 42.43 36.21 12.97
CA VAL A 223 41.90 35.58 14.19
C VAL A 223 43.06 35.06 15.04
N LEU A 224 44.05 34.44 14.40
CA LEU A 224 45.26 33.95 15.07
C LEU A 224 46.10 35.09 15.67
N GLU A 225 46.27 36.19 14.96
CA GLU A 225 46.99 37.37 15.44
C GLU A 225 46.31 37.99 16.66
N THR A 226 45.00 38.21 16.58
CA THR A 226 44.22 38.74 17.71
C THR A 226 44.28 37.80 18.92
N ALA A 227 44.19 36.48 18.70
CA ALA A 227 44.34 35.50 19.75
C ALA A 227 45.76 35.49 20.35
N LYS A 228 46.81 35.63 19.54
CA LYS A 228 48.20 35.76 20.01
C LYS A 228 48.40 37.01 20.86
N GLU A 229 47.86 38.15 20.45
CA GLU A 229 47.95 39.39 21.22
C GLU A 229 47.29 39.26 22.60
N ARG A 230 46.17 38.54 22.67
CA ARG A 230 45.37 38.41 23.90
C ARG A 230 45.85 37.29 24.83
N LEU A 231 46.33 36.18 24.28
CA LEU A 231 46.72 34.96 25.02
C LEU A 231 48.25 34.78 25.15
N GLN A 232 49.03 35.44 24.29
CA GLN A 232 50.50 35.37 24.27
C GLN A 232 50.99 33.92 24.24
N GLU A 233 51.87 33.53 25.18
CA GLU A 233 52.44 32.19 25.29
C GLU A 233 51.39 31.11 25.62
N ASN A 234 50.23 31.51 26.17
CA ASN A 234 49.17 30.57 26.56
C ASN A 234 48.28 30.12 25.38
N LEU A 235 48.44 30.68 24.17
CA LEU A 235 47.61 30.34 23.02
C LEU A 235 47.52 28.84 22.75
N ALA A 236 48.61 28.09 22.98
CA ALA A 236 48.66 26.65 22.78
C ALA A 236 47.68 25.85 23.68
N ASN A 237 47.17 26.45 24.76
CA ASN A 237 46.22 25.83 25.69
C ASN A 237 44.75 26.15 25.35
N TYR A 238 44.49 26.90 24.27
CA TYR A 238 43.15 27.33 23.88
C TYR A 238 42.82 26.91 22.46
N GLU A 239 41.56 26.57 22.25
CA GLU A 239 40.94 26.36 20.96
C GLU A 239 40.08 27.56 20.57
N LEU A 240 40.13 27.95 19.30
CA LEU A 240 39.37 29.08 18.77
C LEU A 240 38.04 28.57 18.19
N MET A 241 36.93 29.02 18.76
CA MET A 241 35.58 28.64 18.37
C MET A 241 34.84 29.81 17.72
N PRO A 242 34.51 29.73 16.43
CA PRO A 242 33.62 30.68 15.80
C PRO A 242 32.18 30.50 16.31
N THR A 243 31.44 31.59 16.42
CA THR A 243 30.09 31.64 16.94
C THR A 243 29.29 32.69 16.19
N HIS A 244 28.01 32.41 15.94
CA HIS A 244 27.12 33.37 15.32
C HIS A 244 27.02 34.64 16.20
N PRO A 245 27.05 35.87 15.65
CA PRO A 245 27.05 37.10 16.46
C PRO A 245 25.89 37.22 17.45
N TRP A 246 24.67 36.84 17.03
CA TRP A 246 23.51 36.79 17.92
C TRP A 246 23.72 35.79 19.06
N GLN A 247 24.26 34.60 18.75
CA GLN A 247 24.52 33.55 19.72
C GLN A 247 25.60 33.97 20.72
N ALA A 248 26.65 34.65 20.26
CA ALA A 248 27.70 35.17 21.14
C ALA A 248 27.12 36.17 22.16
N ASN A 249 26.23 37.08 21.72
CA ASN A 249 25.57 38.02 22.64
C ASN A 249 24.66 37.31 23.64
N PHE A 250 23.93 36.28 23.20
CA PHE A 250 23.12 35.44 24.08
C PHE A 250 23.99 34.71 25.12
N LEU A 251 25.07 34.06 24.68
CA LEU A 251 26.00 33.32 25.52
C LEU A 251 26.71 34.21 26.55
N LEU A 252 27.13 35.42 26.17
CA LEU A 252 27.76 36.38 27.09
C LEU A 252 26.86 36.81 28.26
N GLN A 253 25.54 36.66 28.10
CA GLN A 253 24.56 36.93 29.16
C GLN A 253 24.20 35.66 29.96
N HIS A 254 24.65 34.48 29.53
CA HIS A 254 24.29 33.21 30.15
C HIS A 254 25.04 32.99 31.48
N PRO A 255 24.34 32.66 32.59
CA PRO A 255 24.96 32.50 33.91
C PRO A 255 26.10 31.48 33.94
N SER A 256 25.95 30.35 33.26
CA SER A 256 26.97 29.29 33.21
C SER A 256 28.27 29.75 32.53
N LEU A 257 28.19 30.66 31.54
CA LEU A 257 29.39 31.15 30.85
C LEU A 257 30.16 32.17 31.71
N LYS A 258 29.45 32.98 32.49
CA LYS A 258 30.05 34.03 33.33
C LYS A 258 31.16 33.48 34.24
N LYS A 259 30.93 32.32 34.86
CA LYS A 259 31.92 31.65 35.71
C LYS A 259 33.23 31.35 34.97
N HIS A 260 33.14 30.91 33.71
CA HIS A 260 34.29 30.57 32.88
C HIS A 260 34.99 31.79 32.27
N LEU A 261 34.25 32.90 32.07
CA LEU A 261 34.85 34.19 31.73
C LEU A 261 35.67 34.75 32.91
N ASP A 262 35.14 34.64 34.13
CA ASP A 262 35.82 35.12 35.35
C ASP A 262 37.09 34.32 35.66
N SER A 263 37.09 33.00 35.43
CA SER A 263 38.27 32.13 35.57
C SER A 263 39.24 32.18 34.39
N GLN A 264 38.88 32.90 33.31
CA GLN A 264 39.59 32.93 32.03
C GLN A 264 39.66 31.59 31.28
N ASP A 265 38.91 30.57 31.69
CA ASP A 265 38.79 29.32 30.92
C ASP A 265 38.13 29.55 29.55
N VAL A 266 37.35 30.63 29.42
CA VAL A 266 36.78 31.12 28.17
C VAL A 266 37.10 32.60 28.02
N ILE A 267 37.55 33.03 26.85
CA ILE A 267 37.89 34.41 26.54
C ILE A 267 37.18 34.82 25.25
N TYR A 268 36.37 35.87 25.32
CA TYR A 268 35.72 36.46 24.15
C TYR A 268 36.70 37.37 23.38
N LEU A 269 36.82 37.13 22.07
CA LEU A 269 37.77 37.81 21.19
C LEU A 269 37.11 38.88 20.30
N GLY A 270 35.78 38.89 20.18
CA GLY A 270 35.06 39.85 19.34
C GLY A 270 34.72 39.32 17.94
N ALA A 271 34.24 40.22 17.09
CA ALA A 271 33.97 39.96 15.68
C ALA A 271 35.30 39.99 14.90
N LEU A 272 35.63 38.88 14.24
CA LEU A 272 36.93 38.68 13.56
C LEU A 272 36.76 37.80 12.31
N GLY A 273 37.76 37.82 11.43
CA GLY A 273 37.83 36.98 10.25
C GLY A 273 36.96 37.46 9.09
N GLN A 274 36.79 36.61 8.09
CA GLN A 274 36.09 36.95 6.86
C GLN A 274 34.60 37.24 7.08
N THR A 275 34.03 38.00 6.14
CA THR A 275 32.57 38.14 6.05
C THR A 275 31.96 36.86 5.50
N VAL A 276 31.03 36.28 6.25
CA VAL A 276 30.31 35.05 5.90
C VAL A 276 28.91 35.35 5.36
N TRP A 277 28.36 34.41 4.60
CA TRP A 277 27.00 34.51 4.06
C TRP A 277 26.09 33.44 4.68
N PRO A 278 25.02 33.80 5.41
CA PRO A 278 24.03 32.83 5.83
C PRO A 278 23.35 32.20 4.61
N THR A 279 23.23 30.88 4.64
CA THR A 279 22.45 30.12 3.67
C THR A 279 20.98 30.16 4.04
N SER A 280 20.13 29.54 3.23
CA SER A 280 18.69 29.39 3.49
C SER A 280 18.34 28.78 4.87
N SER A 281 19.27 28.09 5.55
CA SER A 281 19.04 27.55 6.91
C SER A 281 19.21 28.59 8.02
N VAL A 282 19.60 29.83 7.67
CA VAL A 282 19.97 30.95 8.57
C VAL A 282 21.27 30.69 9.32
N ARG A 283 21.39 29.54 10.00
CA ARG A 283 22.50 29.21 10.90
C ARG A 283 23.70 28.56 10.22
N THR A 284 23.51 28.00 9.02
CA THR A 284 24.63 27.54 8.21
C THR A 284 25.15 28.72 7.41
N VAL A 285 26.45 28.98 7.49
CA VAL A 285 27.10 30.09 6.79
C VAL A 285 28.14 29.56 5.81
N TRP A 286 28.29 30.21 4.66
CA TRP A 286 29.35 29.97 3.69
C TRP A 286 30.53 30.92 3.96
N LEU A 287 31.74 30.35 4.00
CA LEU A 287 33.00 31.07 4.17
C LEU A 287 33.70 31.15 2.81
N PRO A 288 33.56 32.26 2.05
CA PRO A 288 34.05 32.32 0.67
C PRO A 288 35.57 32.24 0.50
N GLN A 289 36.35 32.66 1.49
CA GLN A 289 37.82 32.61 1.45
C GLN A 289 38.35 31.24 1.90
N SER A 290 37.69 30.62 2.88
CA SER A 290 38.10 29.31 3.43
C SER A 290 37.49 28.13 2.70
N ASN A 291 36.50 28.38 1.84
CA ASN A 291 35.84 27.38 1.02
C ASN A 291 35.19 26.24 1.82
N LEU A 292 34.44 26.59 2.88
CA LEU A 292 33.80 25.68 3.82
C LEU A 292 32.43 26.21 4.24
N PHE A 293 31.54 25.32 4.71
CA PHE A 293 30.36 25.73 5.45
C PHE A 293 30.55 25.53 6.95
N LEU A 294 30.00 26.45 7.75
CA LEU A 294 29.87 26.28 9.18
C LEU A 294 28.40 26.20 9.55
N LYS A 295 27.97 25.12 10.20
CA LYS A 295 26.64 25.01 10.82
C LYS A 295 26.76 25.46 12.27
N LEU A 296 26.33 26.69 12.55
CA LEU A 296 26.49 27.33 13.85
C LEU A 296 25.26 27.07 14.73
N SER A 297 25.44 27.07 16.04
CA SER A 297 24.31 27.07 16.97
C SER A 297 23.64 28.45 17.05
N ILE A 298 22.32 28.45 17.13
CA ILE A 298 21.52 29.64 17.42
C ILE A 298 20.32 29.26 18.29
N ASP A 299 20.28 29.73 19.55
CA ASP A 299 19.20 29.46 20.51
C ASP A 299 17.94 30.29 20.22
N VAL A 300 17.51 30.21 18.97
CA VAL A 300 16.31 30.82 18.42
C VAL A 300 15.44 29.71 17.89
N ARG A 301 14.14 29.76 18.21
CA ARG A 301 13.19 28.83 17.64
C ARG A 301 12.83 29.27 16.23
N ILE A 302 13.31 28.52 15.23
CA ILE A 302 13.02 28.73 13.81
C ILE A 302 12.16 27.56 13.36
N THR A 303 11.04 27.83 12.68
CA THR A 303 9.97 26.85 12.42
C THR A 303 9.38 26.31 13.73
N SER A 304 9.63 25.05 14.06
CA SER A 304 9.09 24.38 15.26
C SER A 304 10.16 24.03 16.31
N PHE A 305 11.45 24.21 16.01
CA PHE A 305 12.57 23.78 16.88
C PHE A 305 13.53 24.92 17.20
N ILE A 306 14.16 24.84 18.38
CA ILE A 306 15.34 25.64 18.71
C ILE A 306 16.49 25.14 17.84
N ARG A 307 17.22 26.05 17.19
CA ARG A 307 18.25 25.71 16.21
C ARG A 307 19.67 25.70 16.80
N ASN A 308 19.83 25.03 17.93
CA ASN A 308 21.13 24.69 18.51
C ASN A 308 21.63 23.34 17.96
N ASN A 309 22.84 22.89 18.31
CA ASN A 309 23.43 21.65 17.79
C ASN A 309 23.68 20.65 18.94
N PRO A 310 22.68 19.83 19.31
CA PRO A 310 22.84 18.74 20.28
C PRO A 310 23.97 17.77 19.92
N MET A 311 24.57 17.15 20.95
CA MET A 311 25.71 16.25 20.78
C MET A 311 25.38 15.01 19.94
N ASP A 312 24.21 14.40 20.15
CA ASP A 312 23.72 13.24 19.42
C ASP A 312 23.51 13.53 17.92
N GLU A 313 23.02 14.72 17.57
CA GLU A 313 22.90 15.17 16.18
C GLU A 313 24.27 15.41 15.52
N MET A 314 25.24 15.96 16.26
CA MET A 314 26.61 16.16 15.78
C MET A 314 27.36 14.83 15.60
N GLU A 315 27.21 13.89 16.53
CA GLU A 315 27.77 12.53 16.42
C GLU A 315 27.22 11.82 15.20
N ARG A 316 25.89 11.83 15.01
CA ARG A 316 25.25 11.26 13.83
C ARG A 316 25.82 11.82 12.53
N ALA A 317 25.98 13.14 12.45
CA ALA A 317 26.49 13.80 11.26
C ALA A 317 27.95 13.42 10.94
N ILE A 318 28.79 13.28 11.97
CA ILE A 318 30.19 12.85 11.82
C ILE A 318 30.29 11.37 11.47
N ASP A 319 29.49 10.51 12.11
CA ASP A 319 29.47 9.08 11.81
C ASP A 319 28.98 8.79 10.38
N ALA A 320 27.92 9.48 9.94
CA ALA A 320 27.51 9.45 8.54
C ALA A 320 28.63 9.90 7.60
N SER A 321 29.39 10.93 7.98
CA SER A 321 30.49 11.46 7.18
C SER A 321 31.67 10.48 7.06
N LYS A 322 32.05 9.81 8.15
CA LYS A 322 33.05 8.73 8.13
C LYS A 322 32.65 7.64 7.14
N ILE A 323 31.38 7.21 7.17
CA ILE A 323 30.86 6.21 6.23
C ILE A 323 30.99 6.70 4.77
N ILE A 324 30.56 7.93 4.48
CA ILE A 324 30.67 8.48 3.11
C ILE A 324 32.12 8.49 2.62
N ILE A 325 33.07 8.80 3.50
CA ILE A 325 34.50 8.91 3.20
C ILE A 325 35.15 7.53 3.08
N ASN A 326 35.00 6.67 4.10
CA ASN A 326 35.60 5.34 4.18
C ASN A 326 35.16 4.46 3.00
N HIS A 327 33.87 4.52 2.64
CA HIS A 327 33.34 3.80 1.48
C HIS A 327 33.49 4.57 0.16
N LYS A 328 34.15 5.73 0.15
CA LYS A 328 34.45 6.50 -1.06
C LYS A 328 33.21 6.76 -1.93
N ILE A 329 32.08 7.10 -1.32
CA ILE A 329 30.79 7.20 -2.01
C ILE A 329 30.86 8.21 -3.17
N ASN A 330 31.51 9.34 -2.97
CA ASN A 330 31.68 10.37 -4.01
C ASN A 330 32.55 9.92 -5.20
N GLU A 331 33.43 8.92 -5.03
CA GLU A 331 34.21 8.34 -6.14
C GLU A 331 33.39 7.32 -6.93
N GLN A 332 32.50 6.57 -6.25
CA GLN A 332 31.69 5.52 -6.86
C GLN A 332 30.53 6.06 -7.70
N TYR A 333 30.02 7.25 -7.35
CA TYR A 333 28.84 7.83 -7.99
C TYR A 333 29.16 9.21 -8.58
N PRO A 334 29.68 9.31 -9.82
CA PRO A 334 30.16 10.58 -10.38
C PRO A 334 29.04 11.59 -10.69
N ASP A 335 27.80 11.13 -10.85
CA ASP A 335 26.63 11.95 -11.18
C ASP A 335 26.05 12.69 -9.97
N PHE A 336 26.50 12.39 -8.74
CA PHE A 336 26.18 13.17 -7.55
C PHE A 336 27.36 13.33 -6.60
N MET A 337 27.22 14.19 -5.59
CA MET A 337 28.21 14.42 -4.56
C MET A 337 27.52 14.68 -3.23
N ILE A 338 28.00 14.08 -2.14
CA ILE A 338 27.60 14.39 -0.77
C ILE A 338 28.75 15.17 -0.11
N LEU A 339 28.43 16.31 0.50
CA LEU A 339 29.40 17.12 1.24
C LEU A 339 29.49 16.64 2.69
N PRO A 340 30.58 15.95 3.10
CA PRO A 340 30.71 15.45 4.47
C PRO A 340 30.93 16.58 5.48
N GLU A 341 30.53 16.33 6.72
CA GLU A 341 30.98 17.08 7.90
C GLU A 341 32.37 16.57 8.29
N LEU A 342 33.36 17.45 8.23
CA LEU A 342 34.76 17.13 8.50
C LEU A 342 35.05 17.08 9.99
N GLU A 343 34.39 17.96 10.75
CA GLU A 343 34.67 18.17 12.16
C GLU A 343 33.46 18.74 12.89
N ALA A 344 33.24 18.30 14.13
CA ALA A 344 32.30 18.91 15.05
C ALA A 344 33.03 19.34 16.33
N LYS A 345 32.73 20.53 16.86
CA LYS A 345 33.24 20.99 18.16
C LYS A 345 32.12 21.47 19.05
N THR A 346 32.28 21.23 20.35
CA THR A 346 31.48 21.84 21.41
C THR A 346 32.27 21.95 22.72
N VAL A 347 31.64 22.48 23.76
CA VAL A 347 32.18 22.63 25.10
C VAL A 347 31.65 21.55 26.05
N LYS A 348 32.51 21.06 26.95
CA LYS A 348 32.21 20.17 28.09
C LYS A 348 31.61 20.96 29.26
N ILE A 349 30.66 21.84 28.95
CA ILE A 349 29.88 22.60 29.92
C ILE A 349 28.43 22.16 29.70
N PRO A 350 27.86 21.30 30.57
CA PRO A 350 26.59 20.63 30.31
C PRO A 350 25.45 21.55 29.87
N GLU A 351 25.33 22.75 30.46
CA GLU A 351 24.25 23.70 30.13
C GLU A 351 24.46 24.44 28.79
N LEU A 352 25.65 24.33 28.18
CA LEU A 352 26.06 25.11 27.01
C LEU A 352 26.53 24.25 25.83
N GLU A 353 26.54 22.93 25.98
CA GLU A 353 27.00 21.99 24.96
C GLU A 353 26.25 22.18 23.64
N SER A 354 24.92 22.14 23.64
CA SER A 354 24.16 22.36 22.40
C SER A 354 24.31 23.79 21.86
N SER A 355 24.56 24.77 22.74
CA SER A 355 24.62 26.20 22.41
C SER A 355 25.96 26.67 21.83
N PHE A 356 27.04 25.91 22.04
CA PHE A 356 28.35 26.12 21.41
C PHE A 356 28.62 25.18 20.23
N GLY A 357 27.77 24.15 20.03
CA GLY A 357 27.97 23.15 18.99
C GLY A 357 28.16 23.77 17.60
N ILE A 358 29.17 23.32 16.88
CA ILE A 358 29.49 23.76 15.52
C ILE A 358 29.94 22.56 14.68
N LEU A 359 29.41 22.47 13.46
CA LEU A 359 29.89 21.52 12.43
C LEU A 359 30.59 22.26 11.29
N TYR A 360 31.71 21.71 10.86
CA TYR A 360 32.52 22.17 9.74
C TYR A 360 32.30 21.24 8.55
N ARG A 361 31.64 21.73 7.50
CA ARG A 361 31.36 20.97 6.29
C ARG A 361 32.35 21.27 5.19
N ALA A 362 32.69 20.25 4.41
CA ALA A 362 33.37 20.42 3.14
C ALA A 362 32.64 21.43 2.24
N GLY A 363 33.42 22.31 1.60
CA GLY A 363 32.89 23.24 0.59
C GLY A 363 33.07 22.74 -0.84
N LEU A 364 32.77 23.61 -1.79
CA LEU A 364 32.81 23.33 -3.23
C LEU A 364 34.03 24.01 -3.85
N THR A 365 34.72 23.39 -4.80
CA THR A 365 35.80 24.10 -5.51
C THR A 365 35.24 25.35 -6.22
N PRO A 366 36.04 26.41 -6.44
CA PRO A 366 35.55 27.64 -7.07
C PRO A 366 34.85 27.40 -8.43
N GLU A 367 35.37 26.47 -9.24
CA GLU A 367 34.78 26.08 -10.53
C GLU A 367 33.40 25.43 -10.39
N VAL A 368 33.22 24.54 -9.41
CA VAL A 368 31.94 23.89 -9.15
C VAL A 368 30.95 24.90 -8.56
N LEU A 369 31.40 25.74 -7.63
CA LEU A 369 30.58 26.75 -6.98
C LEU A 369 29.96 27.74 -7.98
N GLU A 370 30.74 28.19 -8.97
CA GLU A 370 30.28 29.12 -10.02
C GLU A 370 29.05 28.59 -10.78
N ASN A 371 29.02 27.27 -11.00
CA ASN A 371 27.97 26.57 -11.75
C ASN A 371 26.87 25.97 -10.87
N THR A 372 27.01 26.03 -9.54
CA THR A 372 26.10 25.40 -8.58
C THR A 372 25.01 26.36 -8.11
N ARG A 373 23.77 25.88 -8.05
CA ARG A 373 22.60 26.63 -7.56
C ARG A 373 21.81 25.79 -6.56
N MET A 374 21.31 26.41 -5.50
CA MET A 374 20.41 25.73 -4.56
C MET A 374 19.00 25.66 -5.16
N LEU A 375 18.41 24.47 -5.21
CA LEU A 375 17.21 24.20 -6.00
C LEU A 375 15.96 24.91 -5.47
N GLY A 376 15.80 25.02 -4.16
CA GLY A 376 14.69 25.74 -3.52
C GLY A 376 14.57 27.19 -3.98
N GLY A 377 15.70 27.90 -4.13
CA GLY A 377 15.72 29.26 -4.66
C GLY A 377 15.41 29.34 -6.16
N LEU A 378 15.51 28.23 -6.90
CA LEU A 378 15.23 28.20 -8.34
C LEU A 378 13.75 27.94 -8.67
N VAL A 379 13.00 27.31 -7.76
CA VAL A 379 11.58 26.96 -7.99
C VAL A 379 10.60 27.92 -7.31
N GLU A 380 11.08 28.81 -6.46
CA GLU A 380 10.22 29.80 -5.81
C GLU A 380 9.76 30.86 -6.84
N GLU A 381 8.44 30.99 -6.98
CA GLU A 381 7.83 31.91 -7.93
C GLU A 381 7.86 33.36 -7.44
N ASN A 382 8.23 34.30 -8.32
CA ASN A 382 8.12 35.72 -8.05
C ASN A 382 6.66 36.23 -8.17
N GLU A 383 6.46 37.53 -7.93
CA GLU A 383 5.15 38.19 -7.99
C GLU A 383 4.50 38.17 -9.40
N ASN A 384 5.27 37.84 -10.44
CA ASN A 384 4.83 37.72 -11.83
C ASN A 384 4.68 36.25 -12.28
N TYR A 385 4.73 35.28 -11.35
CA TYR A 385 4.68 33.84 -11.63
C TYR A 385 5.87 33.28 -12.41
N GLU A 386 7.00 33.99 -12.40
CA GLU A 386 8.23 33.51 -13.03
C GLU A 386 9.06 32.74 -12.00
N ILE A 387 9.66 31.63 -12.44
CA ILE A 387 10.65 30.90 -11.64
C ILE A 387 12.05 31.08 -12.24
N PRO A 388 13.07 31.25 -11.42
CA PRO A 388 14.45 31.36 -11.89
C PRO A 388 14.95 30.15 -12.69
N LEU A 389 14.48 28.94 -12.36
CA LEU A 389 14.85 27.72 -13.04
C LEU A 389 14.64 27.82 -14.56
N LEU A 390 13.58 28.52 -15.00
CA LEU A 390 13.28 28.66 -16.42
C LEU A 390 14.40 29.39 -17.17
N SER A 391 15.06 30.37 -16.54
CA SER A 391 16.21 31.06 -17.13
C SER A 391 17.43 30.15 -17.32
N ILE A 392 17.60 29.16 -16.43
CA ILE A 392 18.65 28.13 -16.55
C ILE A 392 18.32 27.16 -17.68
N ILE A 393 17.07 26.68 -17.75
CA ILE A 393 16.60 25.81 -18.85
C ILE A 393 16.73 26.54 -20.19
N GLN A 394 16.45 27.86 -20.23
CA GLN A 394 16.57 28.69 -21.44
C GLN A 394 18.01 28.79 -21.96
N GLN A 395 19.02 28.70 -21.08
CA GLN A 395 20.42 28.67 -21.50
C GLN A 395 20.76 27.39 -22.29
N ALA A 396 20.09 26.27 -22.01
CA ALA A 396 20.26 25.03 -22.75
C ALA A 396 19.58 25.03 -24.13
N ALA A 397 18.64 25.96 -24.37
CA ALA A 397 17.99 26.17 -25.67
C ALA A 397 17.76 27.66 -25.98
N PRO A 398 18.82 28.47 -26.25
CA PRO A 398 18.70 29.94 -26.36
C PRO A 398 17.73 30.44 -27.43
N ASN A 399 17.49 29.64 -28.47
CA ASN A 399 16.64 30.00 -29.61
C ASN A 399 15.20 29.47 -29.52
N GLN A 400 14.86 28.72 -28.47
CA GLN A 400 13.51 28.18 -28.29
C GLN A 400 12.71 29.05 -27.31
N ASN A 401 11.41 29.23 -27.59
CA ASN A 401 10.51 29.80 -26.60
C ASN A 401 9.96 28.67 -25.72
N LEU A 402 10.40 28.58 -24.46
CA LEU A 402 9.99 27.51 -23.53
C LEU A 402 8.49 27.51 -23.18
N GLN A 403 7.78 28.59 -23.52
CA GLN A 403 6.33 28.68 -23.38
C GLN A 403 5.57 28.31 -24.67
N SER A 404 6.26 27.98 -25.77
CA SER A 404 5.59 27.49 -26.98
C SER A 404 5.38 25.98 -26.93
N LYS A 405 4.35 25.50 -27.63
CA LYS A 405 4.07 24.05 -27.76
C LYS A 405 5.26 23.27 -28.34
N ASP A 406 6.09 23.90 -29.17
CA ASP A 406 7.26 23.28 -29.79
C ASP A 406 8.39 22.97 -28.80
N ALA A 407 8.38 23.58 -27.60
CA ALA A 407 9.39 23.34 -26.57
C ALA A 407 9.11 22.10 -25.69
N LYS A 408 7.94 21.45 -25.81
CA LYS A 408 7.57 20.30 -24.97
C LYS A 408 8.57 19.15 -25.04
N ASP A 409 9.02 18.80 -26.24
CA ASP A 409 9.99 17.71 -26.45
C ASP A 409 11.35 18.04 -25.82
N PHE A 410 11.78 19.30 -25.93
CA PHE A 410 13.00 19.77 -25.30
C PHE A 410 12.91 19.74 -23.77
N ILE A 411 11.83 20.26 -23.19
CA ILE A 411 11.61 20.25 -21.73
C ILE A 411 11.56 18.80 -21.23
N THR A 412 10.89 17.91 -21.95
CA THR A 412 10.89 16.47 -21.66
C THR A 412 12.29 15.90 -21.68
N PHE A 413 13.10 16.21 -22.70
CA PHE A 413 14.48 15.75 -22.79
C PHE A 413 15.35 16.27 -21.64
N TRP A 414 15.27 17.57 -21.34
CA TRP A 414 15.96 18.21 -20.23
C TRP A 414 15.58 17.54 -18.90
N TRP A 415 14.30 17.27 -18.70
CA TRP A 415 13.79 16.58 -17.52
C TRP A 415 14.34 15.15 -17.38
N LYS A 416 14.44 14.39 -18.47
CA LYS A 416 15.09 13.06 -18.43
C LYS A 416 16.55 13.15 -18.00
N GLN A 417 17.31 14.19 -18.40
CA GLN A 417 18.67 14.40 -17.90
C GLN A 417 18.68 14.71 -16.41
N TYR A 418 17.73 15.52 -15.95
CA TYR A 418 17.57 15.83 -14.53
C TYR A 418 17.35 14.55 -13.70
N VAL A 419 16.43 13.69 -14.12
CA VAL A 419 16.12 12.41 -13.45
C VAL A 419 17.35 11.49 -13.40
N LYS A 420 18.17 11.46 -14.47
CA LYS A 420 19.39 10.66 -14.52
C LYS A 420 20.44 11.07 -13.50
N VAL A 421 20.61 12.37 -13.25
CA VAL A 421 21.64 12.85 -12.30
C VAL A 421 21.14 12.98 -10.87
N SER A 422 19.81 12.94 -10.65
CA SER A 422 19.21 13.14 -9.32
C SER A 422 18.57 11.89 -8.74
N LEU A 423 17.65 11.25 -9.47
CA LEU A 423 16.81 10.18 -8.94
C LEU A 423 17.48 8.81 -9.04
N ILE A 424 18.05 8.48 -10.20
CA ILE A 424 18.68 7.17 -10.44
C ILE A 424 19.84 6.89 -9.45
N PRO A 425 20.82 7.81 -9.29
CA PRO A 425 21.99 7.50 -8.47
C PRO A 425 21.67 7.34 -6.99
N LEU A 426 20.63 8.03 -6.50
CA LEU A 426 20.20 7.93 -5.10
C LEU A 426 19.39 6.67 -4.81
N ILE A 427 18.64 6.15 -5.80
CA ILE A 427 18.03 4.83 -5.69
C ILE A 427 19.13 3.76 -5.67
N GLU A 428 20.16 3.86 -6.52
CA GLU A 428 21.32 2.97 -6.50
C GLU A 428 22.12 3.06 -5.19
N LEU A 429 22.33 4.26 -4.67
CA LEU A 429 23.02 4.46 -3.40
C LEU A 429 22.30 3.72 -2.26
N PHE A 430 20.97 3.87 -2.18
CA PHE A 430 20.18 3.17 -1.19
C PHE A 430 20.22 1.66 -1.40
N ALA A 431 20.04 1.21 -2.64
CA ALA A 431 19.99 -0.21 -2.96
C ALA A 431 21.31 -0.94 -2.65
N ASN A 432 22.45 -0.28 -2.88
CA ASN A 432 23.76 -0.91 -2.76
C ASN A 432 24.42 -0.69 -1.39
N LYS A 433 24.09 0.42 -0.71
CA LYS A 433 24.77 0.83 0.53
C LYS A 433 23.81 1.15 1.69
N GLY A 434 22.49 1.07 1.48
CA GLY A 434 21.52 1.37 2.53
C GLY A 434 21.49 2.83 2.99
N ILE A 435 22.12 3.75 2.24
CA ILE A 435 22.24 5.16 2.63
C ILE A 435 21.02 5.92 2.09
N SER A 436 20.19 6.42 3.00
CA SER A 436 19.09 7.34 2.71
C SER A 436 19.52 8.77 3.03
N VAL A 437 19.26 9.68 2.09
CA VAL A 437 19.62 11.10 2.18
C VAL A 437 18.39 12.00 2.23
N GLU A 438 18.49 13.11 2.97
CA GLU A 438 17.46 14.16 3.01
C GLU A 438 17.58 15.11 1.80
N ALA A 439 17.35 14.57 0.61
CA ALA A 439 17.48 15.28 -0.66
C ALA A 439 16.28 16.19 -0.98
N HIS A 440 15.87 17.05 -0.04
CA HIS A 440 14.83 18.05 -0.30
C HIS A 440 15.42 19.34 -0.91
N MET A 441 14.57 20.21 -1.47
CA MET A 441 15.00 21.38 -2.27
C MET A 441 15.99 22.34 -1.60
N GLN A 442 15.99 22.44 -0.26
CA GLN A 442 16.94 23.28 0.48
C GLN A 442 18.33 22.62 0.69
N ASN A 443 18.41 21.29 0.70
CA ASN A 443 19.63 20.51 0.89
C ASN A 443 20.19 19.97 -0.43
N SER A 444 19.41 20.10 -1.50
CA SER A 444 19.79 19.75 -2.86
C SER A 444 20.27 20.97 -3.64
N LEU A 445 21.55 20.95 -4.03
CA LEU A 445 22.14 21.88 -4.98
C LEU A 445 22.36 21.17 -6.32
N MET A 446 22.28 21.89 -7.43
CA MET A 446 22.52 21.34 -8.76
C MET A 446 23.61 22.15 -9.46
N GLU A 447 24.63 21.46 -9.94
CA GLU A 447 25.60 22.02 -10.88
C GLU A 447 25.01 21.99 -12.28
N PHE A 448 24.97 23.16 -12.95
CA PHE A 448 24.50 23.27 -14.32
C PHE A 448 25.65 23.58 -15.28
N LYS A 449 25.72 22.86 -16.41
CA LYS A 449 26.66 23.16 -17.51
C LYS A 449 25.89 23.51 -18.76
N ASN A 450 26.07 24.73 -19.26
CA ASN A 450 25.33 25.27 -20.42
C ASN A 450 23.80 25.09 -20.28
N GLY A 451 23.26 25.30 -19.06
CA GLY A 451 21.83 25.13 -18.75
C GLY A 451 21.36 23.69 -18.53
N TYR A 452 22.19 22.66 -18.75
CA TYR A 452 21.84 21.27 -18.48
C TYR A 452 22.23 20.84 -17.05
N PRO A 453 21.42 20.00 -16.38
CA PRO A 453 21.78 19.44 -15.09
C PRO A 453 22.98 18.51 -15.27
N HIS A 454 24.06 18.77 -14.53
CA HIS A 454 25.31 18.01 -14.65
C HIS A 454 25.53 17.08 -13.47
N ARG A 455 25.29 17.56 -12.25
CA ARG A 455 25.58 16.80 -11.02
C ARG A 455 24.75 17.32 -9.85
N LEU A 456 24.11 16.39 -9.13
CA LEU A 456 23.41 16.72 -7.88
C LEU A 456 24.41 16.79 -6.73
N ILE A 457 24.38 17.87 -5.95
CA ILE A 457 25.21 18.05 -4.76
C ILE A 457 24.29 18.09 -3.55
N LEU A 458 24.53 17.21 -2.59
CA LEU A 458 23.78 17.10 -1.36
C LEU A 458 24.62 17.58 -0.19
N ARG A 459 23.95 18.24 0.75
CA ARG A 459 24.56 18.71 2.00
C ARG A 459 23.66 18.33 3.18
N ASP A 460 24.22 18.51 4.37
CA ASP A 460 23.58 18.26 5.65
C ASP A 460 23.50 16.77 6.00
N MET A 461 24.51 16.32 6.73
CA MET A 461 24.68 14.92 7.12
C MET A 461 23.83 14.53 8.33
N GLU A 462 23.26 15.52 9.03
CA GLU A 462 22.41 15.29 10.19
C GLU A 462 21.15 14.51 9.82
N GLY A 463 20.62 14.64 8.59
CA GLY A 463 19.41 13.92 8.15
C GLY A 463 19.65 12.57 7.50
N ILE A 464 20.90 12.07 7.48
CA ILE A 464 21.23 10.80 6.84
C ILE A 464 20.85 9.62 7.74
N SER A 465 20.25 8.61 7.11
CA SER A 465 19.87 7.34 7.74
C SER A 465 20.56 6.20 7.02
N ILE A 466 21.19 5.29 7.77
CA ILE A 466 21.98 4.19 7.19
C ILE A 466 21.46 2.86 7.70
N VAL A 467 21.27 1.92 6.78
CA VAL A 467 20.82 0.55 7.07
C VAL A 467 22.04 -0.33 7.37
N PRO A 468 22.23 -0.78 8.62
CA PRO A 468 23.47 -1.46 9.03
C PRO A 468 23.71 -2.76 8.24
N GLU A 469 22.65 -3.48 7.86
CA GLU A 469 22.76 -4.75 7.13
C GLU A 469 23.15 -4.59 5.65
N MET A 470 23.11 -3.36 5.12
CA MET A 470 23.35 -3.05 3.71
C MET A 470 24.70 -2.38 3.45
N ILE A 471 25.45 -2.08 4.50
CA ILE A 471 26.78 -1.50 4.39
C ILE A 471 27.82 -2.50 4.89
N GLU A 472 28.97 -2.57 4.22
CA GLU A 472 30.08 -3.41 4.66
C GLU A 472 30.55 -2.96 6.05
N ASP A 473 30.89 -3.89 6.93
CA ASP A 473 31.22 -3.63 8.34
C ASP A 473 32.26 -2.51 8.47
N ASP A 474 31.84 -1.39 9.08
CA ASP A 474 32.67 -0.23 9.38
C ASP A 474 32.85 -0.11 10.89
N SER A 475 33.84 -0.85 11.40
CA SER A 475 34.27 -0.85 12.80
C SER A 475 34.62 0.55 13.38
N SER A 476 34.66 1.60 12.57
CA SER A 476 34.87 2.98 13.04
C SER A 476 33.63 3.65 13.62
N ILE A 477 32.44 3.04 13.45
CA ILE A 477 31.16 3.53 13.98
C ILE A 477 30.70 2.65 15.14
N SER A 478 30.18 3.27 16.20
CA SER A 478 29.63 2.54 17.35
C SER A 478 28.31 1.85 16.99
N GLU A 479 28.09 0.64 17.50
CA GLU A 479 26.79 -0.07 17.39
C GLU A 479 25.61 0.76 17.97
N ASP A 480 25.87 1.62 18.96
CA ASP A 480 24.87 2.49 19.59
C ASP A 480 24.66 3.83 18.87
N SER A 481 25.32 4.05 17.71
CA SER A 481 25.22 5.31 16.97
C SER A 481 23.78 5.56 16.48
N THR A 482 23.34 6.82 16.56
CA THR A 482 22.00 7.24 16.11
C THR A 482 21.89 7.37 14.58
N VAL A 483 22.96 7.05 13.84
CA VAL A 483 22.98 6.99 12.38
C VAL A 483 22.29 5.74 11.81
N TRP A 484 22.11 4.71 12.64
CA TRP A 484 21.53 3.43 12.24
C TRP A 484 19.99 3.49 12.22
N PHE A 485 19.40 3.06 11.11
CA PHE A 485 17.95 3.00 10.92
C PHE A 485 17.52 1.68 10.30
N SER A 486 16.26 1.30 10.53
CA SER A 486 15.66 0.18 9.82
C SER A 486 15.58 0.47 8.32
N GLN A 487 15.73 -0.58 7.49
CA GLN A 487 15.57 -0.49 6.04
C GLN A 487 14.24 0.16 5.62
N LYS A 488 13.17 -0.15 6.34
CA LYS A 488 11.83 0.39 6.07
C LYS A 488 11.76 1.91 6.30
N ASP A 489 12.32 2.39 7.41
CA ASP A 489 12.25 3.80 7.78
C ASP A 489 13.15 4.63 6.87
N ALA A 490 14.37 4.16 6.62
CA ALA A 490 15.31 4.80 5.71
C ALA A 490 14.71 4.89 4.28
N TRP A 491 14.09 3.81 3.77
CA TRP A 491 13.40 3.85 2.47
C TRP A 491 12.20 4.81 2.46
N THR A 492 11.47 4.91 3.57
CA THR A 492 10.34 5.85 3.73
C THR A 492 10.82 7.29 3.65
N PHE A 493 11.91 7.62 4.34
CA PHE A 493 12.51 8.96 4.31
C PHE A 493 13.03 9.31 2.92
N LEU A 494 13.72 8.39 2.26
CA LEU A 494 14.21 8.61 0.90
C LEU A 494 13.07 8.91 -0.08
N LYS A 495 12.00 8.11 -0.09
CA LYS A 495 10.81 8.35 -0.94
C LYS A 495 10.22 9.74 -0.70
N TYR A 496 10.06 10.13 0.56
CA TYR A 496 9.46 11.42 0.90
C TYR A 496 10.34 12.59 0.45
N TYR A 497 11.62 12.59 0.83
CA TYR A 497 12.50 13.72 0.54
C TYR A 497 12.81 13.82 -0.96
N LEU A 498 13.13 12.71 -1.60
CA LEU A 498 13.54 12.68 -2.99
C LEU A 498 12.36 12.75 -3.97
N VAL A 499 11.31 11.96 -3.78
CA VAL A 499 10.23 11.86 -4.79
C VAL A 499 9.18 12.94 -4.58
N ILE A 500 8.77 13.19 -3.33
CA ILE A 500 7.71 14.15 -3.04
C ILE A 500 8.25 15.57 -2.88
N ASN A 501 9.20 15.79 -1.97
CA ASN A 501 9.66 17.15 -1.67
C ASN A 501 10.62 17.72 -2.72
N HIS A 502 11.19 16.89 -3.58
CA HIS A 502 12.11 17.29 -4.64
C HIS A 502 11.51 17.08 -6.02
N ILE A 503 11.35 15.84 -6.49
CA ILE A 503 10.91 15.57 -7.87
C ILE A 503 9.52 16.14 -8.16
N ALA A 504 8.54 15.94 -7.29
CA ALA A 504 7.19 16.46 -7.50
C ALA A 504 7.15 18.00 -7.49
N HIS A 505 7.95 18.64 -6.64
CA HIS A 505 8.03 20.09 -6.58
C HIS A 505 8.58 20.69 -7.89
N LEU A 506 9.66 20.12 -8.43
CA LEU A 506 10.21 20.55 -9.72
C LEU A 506 9.22 20.33 -10.88
N ILE A 507 8.58 19.17 -10.94
CA ILE A 507 7.56 18.87 -11.95
C ILE A 507 6.46 19.91 -11.91
N SER A 508 5.93 20.21 -10.72
CA SER A 508 4.87 21.20 -10.59
C SER A 508 5.36 22.60 -10.96
N ALA A 509 6.54 23.02 -10.49
CA ALA A 509 7.11 24.32 -10.82
C ALA A 509 7.29 24.53 -12.34
N ILE A 510 7.81 23.52 -13.05
CA ILE A 510 7.99 23.56 -14.52
C ILE A 510 6.63 23.58 -15.23
N ALA A 511 5.73 22.67 -14.86
CA ALA A 511 4.43 22.53 -15.51
C ALA A 511 3.58 23.80 -15.38
N ARG A 512 3.68 24.50 -14.25
CA ARG A 512 2.90 25.71 -14.01
C ARG A 512 3.37 26.95 -14.78
N VAL A 513 4.59 26.97 -15.33
CA VAL A 513 5.17 28.15 -16.04
C VAL A 513 5.50 27.87 -17.51
N THR A 514 5.30 26.64 -17.95
CA THR A 514 5.49 26.20 -19.34
C THR A 514 4.19 25.57 -19.85
N VAL A 515 4.20 25.05 -21.07
CA VAL A 515 3.03 24.38 -21.67
C VAL A 515 2.97 22.88 -21.37
N ILE A 516 3.97 22.32 -20.69
CA ILE A 516 4.03 20.89 -20.41
C ILE A 516 3.16 20.55 -19.19
N GLU A 517 2.43 19.45 -19.27
CA GLU A 517 1.60 18.97 -18.16
C GLU A 517 2.43 18.17 -17.16
N GLU A 518 2.01 18.15 -15.88
CA GLU A 518 2.67 17.29 -14.87
C GLU A 518 2.63 15.81 -15.30
N SER A 519 1.54 15.37 -15.94
CA SER A 519 1.38 14.00 -16.41
C SER A 519 2.45 13.59 -17.43
N GLU A 520 2.85 14.49 -18.33
CA GLU A 520 3.90 14.27 -19.33
C GLU A 520 5.27 14.10 -18.64
N LEU A 521 5.57 14.94 -17.65
CA LEU A 521 6.83 14.85 -16.88
C LEU A 521 6.86 13.61 -15.97
N TRP A 522 5.73 13.19 -15.39
CA TRP A 522 5.66 11.94 -14.63
C TRP A 522 5.83 10.70 -15.51
N GLN A 523 5.24 10.70 -16.72
CA GLN A 523 5.48 9.65 -17.72
C GLN A 523 6.97 9.59 -18.12
N ALA A 524 7.59 10.75 -18.36
CA ALA A 524 9.01 10.84 -18.68
C ALA A 524 9.90 10.36 -17.52
N THR A 525 9.51 10.65 -16.26
CA THR A 525 10.18 10.14 -15.06
C THR A 525 10.13 8.62 -15.02
N ARG A 526 8.95 8.03 -15.15
CA ARG A 526 8.79 6.56 -15.18
C ARG A 526 9.61 5.94 -16.30
N LEU A 527 9.51 6.47 -17.51
CA LEU A 527 10.24 5.95 -18.66
C LEU A 527 11.75 5.98 -18.42
N THR A 528 12.26 7.06 -17.83
CA THR A 528 13.70 7.19 -17.52
C THR A 528 14.14 6.22 -16.43
N LEU A 529 13.30 5.95 -15.43
CA LEU A 529 13.56 4.91 -14.44
C LEU A 529 13.54 3.51 -15.07
N THR A 530 12.55 3.19 -15.89
CA THR A 530 12.44 1.88 -16.56
C THR A 530 13.60 1.62 -17.54
N GLN A 531 14.08 2.66 -18.22
CA GLN A 531 15.20 2.58 -19.17
C GLN A 531 16.56 2.86 -18.52
N GLY A 532 16.58 3.19 -17.23
CA GLY A 532 17.79 3.49 -16.48
C GLY A 532 18.65 2.24 -16.31
N ASN A 533 19.97 2.43 -16.30
CA ASN A 533 20.88 1.34 -15.96
C ASN A 533 20.93 1.22 -14.43
N PHE A 534 20.38 0.14 -13.90
CA PHE A 534 20.39 -0.17 -12.48
C PHE A 534 21.16 -1.47 -12.21
N SER A 535 21.79 -1.58 -11.06
CA SER A 535 22.25 -2.85 -10.49
C SER A 535 21.04 -3.74 -10.16
N ALA A 536 21.24 -5.06 -10.01
CA ALA A 536 20.14 -5.98 -9.67
C ALA A 536 19.37 -5.56 -8.39
N LYS A 537 20.06 -5.03 -7.38
CA LYS A 537 19.42 -4.46 -6.18
C LYS A 537 18.70 -3.15 -6.49
N GLY A 538 19.32 -2.28 -7.30
CA GLY A 538 18.70 -1.04 -7.77
C GLY A 538 17.41 -1.28 -8.54
N GLU A 539 17.35 -2.34 -9.36
CA GLU A 539 16.15 -2.76 -10.07
C GLU A 539 14.99 -3.09 -9.11
N GLN A 540 15.28 -3.78 -8.00
CA GLN A 540 14.26 -4.08 -6.98
C GLN A 540 13.68 -2.81 -6.37
N TYR A 541 14.51 -1.84 -5.99
CA TYR A 541 14.03 -0.58 -5.39
C TYR A 541 13.38 0.36 -6.39
N ARG A 542 13.88 0.40 -7.64
CA ARG A 542 13.21 1.02 -8.77
C ARG A 542 11.80 0.43 -8.91
N ASP A 543 11.68 -0.89 -8.95
CA ASP A 543 10.40 -1.57 -9.16
C ASP A 543 9.44 -1.39 -7.99
N LEU A 544 9.95 -1.40 -6.75
CA LEU A 544 9.18 -1.01 -5.56
C LEU A 544 8.65 0.42 -5.70
N LEU A 545 9.48 1.37 -6.12
CA LEU A 545 9.07 2.77 -6.26
C LEU A 545 8.03 2.96 -7.38
N ILE A 546 8.26 2.42 -8.57
CA ILE A 546 7.37 2.65 -9.73
C ILE A 546 6.06 1.86 -9.64
N ASN A 547 6.01 0.78 -8.84
CA ASN A 547 4.83 -0.07 -8.69
C ASN A 547 4.07 0.15 -7.37
N SER A 548 4.59 0.95 -6.43
CA SER A 548 3.86 1.37 -5.23
C SER A 548 2.63 2.20 -5.61
N LEU A 549 1.45 1.87 -5.07
CA LEU A 549 0.21 2.63 -5.31
C LEU A 549 0.27 4.03 -4.69
N THR A 550 0.94 4.15 -3.55
CA THR A 550 1.03 5.37 -2.76
C THR A 550 2.47 5.70 -2.37
N LEU A 551 2.70 6.95 -2.01
CA LEU A 551 3.94 7.45 -1.45
C LEU A 551 3.69 8.08 -0.07
N PRO A 552 4.62 7.87 0.89
CA PRO A 552 4.52 8.47 2.21
C PRO A 552 4.86 9.96 2.14
N ILE A 553 4.11 10.76 2.89
CA ILE A 553 4.40 12.18 3.11
C ILE A 553 4.34 12.53 4.59
N LYS A 554 5.23 13.41 5.02
CA LYS A 554 5.21 13.99 6.37
C LYS A 554 4.11 15.05 6.45
N ALA A 555 3.18 14.87 7.39
CA ALA A 555 2.07 15.78 7.63
C ALA A 555 2.53 16.95 8.53
N ASN A 556 3.16 17.97 7.94
CA ASN A 556 3.80 19.08 8.67
C ASN A 556 2.81 19.95 9.46
N MET A 557 1.60 20.18 8.95
CA MET A 557 0.55 20.90 9.67
C MET A 557 0.08 20.09 10.89
N LEU A 558 -0.17 18.80 10.72
CA LEU A 558 -0.54 17.91 11.84
C LEU A 558 0.61 17.76 12.84
N ASN A 559 1.85 17.66 12.38
CA ASN A 559 3.04 17.64 13.26
C ASN A 559 3.16 18.92 14.09
N THR A 560 2.82 20.07 13.50
CA THR A 560 2.79 21.36 14.22
C THR A 560 1.61 21.44 15.20
N LEU A 561 0.47 20.82 14.87
CA LEU A 561 -0.70 20.71 15.74
C LEU A 561 -0.41 19.84 16.97
N TYR A 562 0.37 18.76 16.85
CA TYR A 562 0.62 17.81 17.94
C TYR A 562 1.99 17.90 18.61
N HIS A 563 2.88 18.81 18.16
CA HIS A 563 4.28 18.89 18.61
C HIS A 563 5.04 17.56 18.46
N SER A 564 4.71 16.77 17.44
CA SER A 564 5.23 15.39 17.24
C SER A 564 6.66 15.34 16.68
N GLY A 565 7.53 16.27 17.08
CA GLY A 565 8.84 16.49 16.47
C GLY A 565 9.75 15.25 16.42
N GLY A 566 9.73 14.43 17.48
CA GLY A 566 10.51 13.19 17.57
C GLY A 566 9.84 11.94 16.97
N ASN A 567 8.56 12.01 16.61
CA ASN A 567 7.84 10.91 15.96
C ASN A 567 6.85 11.46 14.92
N PRO A 568 7.32 11.74 13.69
CA PRO A 568 6.53 12.46 12.71
C PRO A 568 5.29 11.68 12.26
N ILE A 569 4.19 12.39 12.10
CA ILE A 569 2.95 11.88 11.50
C ILE A 569 3.17 11.74 9.99
N TRP A 570 2.94 10.53 9.50
CA TRP A 570 3.00 10.17 8.09
C TRP A 570 1.60 9.90 7.53
N ILE A 571 1.36 10.31 6.30
CA ILE A 571 0.15 9.97 5.53
C ILE A 571 0.53 9.53 4.12
N GLU A 572 -0.34 8.76 3.48
CA GLU A 572 -0.13 8.27 2.12
C GLU A 572 -0.87 9.12 1.08
N VAL A 573 -0.20 9.47 -0.03
CA VAL A 573 -0.77 10.09 -1.23
C VAL A 573 -0.59 9.20 -2.46
N GLU A 574 -1.41 9.36 -3.49
CA GLU A 574 -1.30 8.61 -4.73
C GLU A 574 0.10 8.77 -5.35
N ASN A 575 0.71 7.67 -5.80
CA ASN A 575 2.01 7.70 -6.47
C ASN A 575 1.84 8.13 -7.94
N PRO A 576 2.29 9.33 -8.35
CA PRO A 576 2.11 9.79 -9.73
C PRO A 576 2.92 8.97 -10.74
N ILE A 577 4.04 8.35 -10.33
CA ILE A 577 4.85 7.46 -11.20
C ILE A 577 4.07 6.19 -11.55
N TYR A 578 3.24 5.70 -10.62
CA TYR A 578 2.34 4.58 -10.83
C TYR A 578 1.09 4.97 -11.63
N LYS A 579 0.48 6.11 -11.26
CA LYS A 579 -0.72 6.66 -11.91
C LYS A 579 -0.50 6.92 -13.40
N TYR A 580 0.61 7.57 -13.73
CA TYR A 580 0.95 7.99 -15.10
C TYR A 580 1.89 7.00 -15.79
N ARG A 581 1.56 5.70 -15.72
CA ARG A 581 2.38 4.62 -16.30
C ARG A 581 2.42 4.54 -17.83
N GLY A 582 1.79 5.48 -18.52
CA GLY A 582 1.74 5.57 -19.98
C GLY A 582 0.86 4.50 -20.63
N ALA A 583 0.53 4.70 -21.90
CA ALA A 583 -0.28 3.78 -22.72
C ALA A 583 0.45 2.47 -23.08
N GLU A 584 1.67 2.24 -22.59
CA GLU A 584 2.42 0.98 -22.76
C GLU A 584 2.36 0.07 -21.52
N ALA A 585 1.99 0.60 -20.34
CA ALA A 585 1.69 -0.19 -19.12
C ALA A 585 0.19 -0.41 -18.90
N LEU A 586 -0.63 0.09 -19.83
CA LEU A 586 -1.88 -0.54 -20.21
C LEU A 586 -1.55 -1.14 -21.56
N CYS A 587 -1.57 -2.46 -21.75
CA CYS A 587 -1.79 -2.92 -23.11
C CYS A 587 -3.14 -2.26 -23.51
N PRO A 588 -3.21 -1.35 -24.51
CA PRO A 588 -4.44 -1.31 -25.25
C PRO A 588 -4.46 -2.69 -25.87
N LEU A 589 -5.28 -3.55 -25.27
CA LEU A 589 -5.77 -4.70 -25.99
C LEU A 589 -6.07 -4.19 -27.42
N GLN A 590 -5.48 -4.84 -28.43
CA GLN A 590 -5.49 -4.34 -29.80
C GLN A 590 -6.92 -3.99 -30.22
N PRO A 591 -7.20 -2.81 -30.80
CA PRO A 591 -8.55 -2.34 -31.06
C PRO A 591 -9.16 -3.05 -32.27
N THR A 592 -9.46 -4.34 -32.10
CA THR A 592 -10.38 -5.12 -32.91
C THR A 592 -10.95 -6.24 -32.00
N GLN A 593 -12.24 -6.10 -31.64
CA GLN A 593 -13.12 -7.06 -30.92
C GLN A 593 -13.26 -7.00 -29.37
N GLN A 594 -12.67 -6.05 -28.63
CA GLN A 594 -12.66 -6.09 -27.14
C GLN A 594 -13.71 -5.31 -26.35
N THR A 595 -14.62 -4.58 -26.99
CA THR A 595 -15.62 -3.78 -26.25
C THR A 595 -16.60 -4.66 -25.45
N ASN A 596 -16.65 -5.97 -25.73
CA ASN A 596 -17.59 -6.90 -25.10
C ASN A 596 -17.12 -7.42 -23.72
N TYR A 597 -15.88 -7.90 -23.56
CA TYR A 597 -15.46 -8.62 -22.35
C TYR A 597 -15.36 -7.76 -21.08
N LYS A 598 -14.90 -6.51 -21.19
CA LYS A 598 -14.88 -5.58 -20.05
C LYS A 598 -16.30 -5.30 -19.57
N THR A 599 -17.20 -5.03 -20.50
CA THR A 599 -18.62 -4.80 -20.22
C THR A 599 -19.26 -6.02 -19.56
N LEU A 600 -19.00 -7.23 -20.07
CA LEU A 600 -19.49 -8.48 -19.49
C LEU A 600 -18.96 -8.70 -18.06
N ALA A 601 -17.66 -8.49 -17.84
CA ALA A 601 -17.06 -8.62 -16.52
C ALA A 601 -17.62 -7.60 -15.52
N GLU A 602 -17.75 -6.33 -15.93
CA GLU A 602 -18.28 -5.26 -15.09
C GLU A 602 -19.75 -5.49 -14.73
N ASN A 603 -20.58 -5.85 -15.71
CA ASN A 603 -21.98 -6.20 -15.49
C ASN A 603 -22.13 -7.33 -14.47
N ARG A 604 -21.31 -8.38 -14.60
CA ARG A 604 -21.35 -9.51 -13.68
C ARG A 604 -21.01 -9.09 -12.26
N VAL A 605 -19.92 -8.33 -12.07
CA VAL A 605 -19.52 -7.86 -10.73
C VAL A 605 -20.61 -6.97 -10.12
N MET A 606 -21.20 -6.05 -10.89
CA MET A 606 -22.31 -5.23 -10.43
C MET A 606 -23.56 -6.05 -10.10
N GLY A 607 -23.89 -7.04 -10.93
CA GLY A 607 -25.01 -7.95 -10.72
C GLY A 607 -24.86 -8.71 -9.40
N GLN A 608 -23.77 -9.47 -9.24
CA GLN A 608 -23.51 -10.24 -8.02
C GLN A 608 -23.41 -9.35 -6.77
N LEU A 609 -22.84 -8.14 -6.90
CA LEU A 609 -22.82 -7.17 -5.81
C LEU A 609 -24.24 -6.80 -5.37
N LEU A 610 -25.09 -6.36 -6.31
CA LEU A 610 -26.46 -5.98 -5.99
C LEU A 610 -27.28 -7.17 -5.48
N GLU A 611 -27.14 -8.35 -6.08
CA GLU A 611 -27.81 -9.58 -5.63
C GLU A 611 -27.46 -9.94 -4.18
N ALA A 612 -26.17 -9.89 -3.82
CA ALA A 612 -25.73 -10.17 -2.46
C ALA A 612 -26.23 -9.09 -1.47
N LEU A 613 -26.10 -7.82 -1.84
CA LEU A 613 -26.55 -6.70 -1.01
C LEU A 613 -28.07 -6.68 -0.78
N ILE A 614 -28.85 -7.09 -1.79
CA ILE A 614 -30.30 -7.26 -1.72
C ILE A 614 -30.65 -8.43 -0.78
N PHE A 615 -29.99 -9.57 -0.96
CA PHE A 615 -30.22 -10.74 -0.10
C PHE A 615 -29.89 -10.45 1.37
N GLU A 616 -28.80 -9.73 1.61
CA GLU A 616 -28.33 -9.34 2.94
C GLU A 616 -29.08 -8.12 3.52
N ASN A 617 -30.13 -7.64 2.85
CA ASN A 617 -31.00 -6.53 3.26
C ASN A 617 -30.24 -5.24 3.62
N THR A 618 -29.16 -4.95 2.90
CA THR A 618 -28.28 -3.81 3.19
C THR A 618 -28.89 -2.45 2.80
N PHE A 619 -29.90 -2.46 1.93
CA PHE A 619 -30.68 -1.29 1.56
C PHE A 619 -32.12 -1.67 1.17
N LYS A 620 -33.03 -0.69 1.16
CA LYS A 620 -34.43 -0.89 0.79
C LYS A 620 -34.63 -0.86 -0.72
N TYR A 621 -35.44 -1.78 -1.23
CA TYR A 621 -35.81 -1.85 -2.64
C TYR A 621 -37.28 -2.26 -2.80
N GLU A 622 -37.85 -1.92 -3.94
CA GLU A 622 -39.17 -2.37 -4.39
C GLU A 622 -38.97 -3.44 -5.47
N PHE A 623 -39.80 -4.48 -5.45
CA PHE A 623 -39.84 -5.49 -6.51
C PHE A 623 -41.27 -5.58 -7.04
N SER A 624 -41.49 -5.20 -8.30
CA SER A 624 -42.80 -5.28 -8.94
C SER A 624 -42.67 -5.58 -10.42
N LYS A 625 -43.57 -6.43 -10.95
CA LYS A 625 -43.64 -6.78 -12.39
C LYS A 625 -42.29 -7.22 -13.01
N GLY A 626 -41.46 -7.95 -12.26
CA GLY A 626 -40.16 -8.43 -12.76
C GLY A 626 -39.06 -7.36 -12.84
N GLN A 627 -39.21 -6.25 -12.11
CA GLN A 627 -38.20 -5.22 -11.99
C GLN A 627 -37.93 -4.90 -10.52
N ILE A 628 -36.66 -4.66 -10.19
CA ILE A 628 -36.27 -4.00 -8.94
C ILE A 628 -36.16 -2.50 -9.15
N LYS A 629 -36.52 -1.74 -8.11
CA LYS A 629 -36.27 -0.30 -8.03
C LYS A 629 -35.73 0.05 -6.65
N PHE A 630 -34.65 0.82 -6.57
CA PHE A 630 -34.14 1.33 -5.30
C PHE A 630 -33.67 2.77 -5.43
N TYR A 631 -33.82 3.53 -4.35
CA TYR A 631 -33.52 4.96 -4.32
C TYR A 631 -32.20 5.21 -3.61
N ILE A 632 -31.34 6.03 -4.21
CA ILE A 632 -30.12 6.55 -3.60
C ILE A 632 -30.43 7.83 -2.82
N SER A 633 -31.33 8.64 -3.37
CA SER A 633 -31.87 9.86 -2.78
C SER A 633 -33.31 10.06 -3.28
N ASP A 634 -33.96 11.16 -2.89
CA ASP A 634 -35.29 11.54 -3.41
C ASP A 634 -35.28 11.79 -4.93
N THR A 635 -34.10 12.00 -5.53
CA THR A 635 -33.94 12.41 -6.94
C THR A 635 -33.20 11.39 -7.79
N VAL A 636 -32.39 10.51 -7.19
CA VAL A 636 -31.61 9.49 -7.90
C VAL A 636 -32.11 8.10 -7.52
N PHE A 637 -32.44 7.29 -8.52
CA PHE A 637 -32.85 5.91 -8.32
C PHE A 637 -32.31 4.99 -9.42
N TYR A 638 -32.32 3.70 -9.13
CA TYR A 638 -31.93 2.65 -10.06
C TYR A 638 -33.12 1.75 -10.36
N THR A 639 -33.21 1.27 -11.59
CA THR A 639 -34.12 0.21 -12.03
C THR A 639 -33.35 -0.90 -12.73
N CYS A 640 -33.75 -2.15 -12.52
CA CYS A 640 -33.14 -3.30 -13.18
C CYS A 640 -34.18 -4.41 -13.35
N ALA A 641 -34.16 -5.12 -14.47
CA ALA A 641 -34.93 -6.35 -14.64
C ALA A 641 -34.39 -7.44 -13.70
N ALA A 642 -35.30 -8.20 -13.11
CA ALA A 642 -34.97 -9.12 -12.05
C ALA A 642 -35.97 -10.28 -11.99
N LYS A 643 -35.47 -11.47 -11.65
CA LYS A 643 -36.27 -12.67 -11.40
C LYS A 643 -36.12 -13.07 -9.94
N ARG A 644 -37.24 -13.29 -9.26
CA ARG A 644 -37.26 -13.87 -7.92
C ARG A 644 -37.38 -15.38 -8.06
N HIS A 645 -36.40 -16.09 -7.53
CA HIS A 645 -36.34 -17.54 -7.50
C HIS A 645 -37.00 -18.11 -6.25
N PHE A 646 -37.45 -19.36 -6.33
CA PHE A 646 -38.01 -20.06 -5.16
C PHE A 646 -36.92 -20.33 -4.13
N SER A 647 -35.73 -20.74 -4.60
CA SER A 647 -34.57 -21.04 -3.77
C SER A 647 -34.14 -19.82 -2.93
N PHE A 648 -34.39 -19.90 -1.63
CA PHE A 648 -34.06 -18.88 -0.62
C PHE A 648 -34.62 -17.48 -0.94
N LYS A 649 -35.67 -17.41 -1.77
CA LYS A 649 -36.24 -16.16 -2.30
C LYS A 649 -35.20 -15.24 -2.96
N ARG A 650 -34.10 -15.83 -3.47
CA ARG A 650 -33.01 -15.06 -4.09
C ARG A 650 -33.51 -14.31 -5.31
N ILE A 651 -32.93 -13.13 -5.51
CA ILE A 651 -33.19 -12.31 -6.68
C ILE A 651 -31.97 -12.42 -7.59
N LYS A 652 -32.19 -12.81 -8.85
CA LYS A 652 -31.19 -12.77 -9.92
C LYS A 652 -31.49 -11.57 -10.81
N LEU A 653 -30.47 -10.78 -11.11
CA LEU A 653 -30.60 -9.55 -11.88
C LEU A 653 -30.15 -9.77 -13.31
N ASP A 654 -30.76 -9.05 -14.25
CA ASP A 654 -30.15 -8.83 -15.57
C ASP A 654 -29.35 -7.53 -15.52
N PRO A 655 -28.03 -7.57 -15.22
CA PRO A 655 -27.22 -6.37 -15.08
C PRO A 655 -27.12 -5.56 -16.39
N SER A 656 -27.47 -6.13 -17.54
CA SER A 656 -27.49 -5.40 -18.81
C SER A 656 -28.64 -4.39 -18.88
N SER A 657 -29.69 -4.61 -18.10
CA SER A 657 -30.88 -3.76 -17.98
C SER A 657 -30.80 -2.70 -16.86
N LEU A 658 -29.66 -2.62 -16.16
CA LEU A 658 -29.48 -1.69 -15.05
C LEU A 658 -29.43 -0.25 -15.57
N VAL A 659 -30.36 0.58 -15.10
CA VAL A 659 -30.50 2.00 -15.45
C VAL A 659 -30.44 2.82 -14.18
N ARG A 660 -29.65 3.90 -14.21
CA ARG A 660 -29.61 4.96 -13.20
C ARG A 660 -30.35 6.17 -13.73
N SER A 661 -31.39 6.61 -13.04
CA SER A 661 -32.21 7.77 -13.40
C SER A 661 -32.01 8.90 -12.38
N ASP A 662 -31.83 10.12 -12.89
CA ASP A 662 -31.72 11.35 -12.09
C ASP A 662 -32.83 12.32 -12.49
N ILE A 663 -33.80 12.50 -11.59
CA ILE A 663 -34.99 13.34 -11.79
C ILE A 663 -34.60 14.82 -11.91
N THR A 664 -33.53 15.26 -11.22
CA THR A 664 -33.13 16.68 -11.26
C THR A 664 -32.49 17.07 -12.57
N LEU A 665 -31.77 16.13 -13.18
CA LEU A 665 -31.08 16.32 -14.45
C LEU A 665 -31.91 15.87 -15.66
N ASP A 666 -33.05 15.20 -15.45
CA ASP A 666 -33.85 14.52 -16.49
C ASP A 666 -32.98 13.59 -17.35
N THR A 667 -32.12 12.80 -16.69
CA THR A 667 -31.18 11.90 -17.37
C THR A 667 -31.34 10.45 -16.92
N GLU A 668 -31.27 9.55 -17.90
CA GLU A 668 -31.15 8.10 -17.67
C GLU A 668 -29.84 7.61 -18.28
N THR A 669 -29.04 6.91 -17.47
CA THR A 669 -27.71 6.45 -17.88
C THR A 669 -27.49 5.00 -17.47
N ARG A 670 -26.66 4.30 -18.23
CA ARG A 670 -26.16 2.98 -17.81
C ARG A 670 -24.98 3.20 -16.86
N PRO A 671 -25.08 2.80 -15.58
CA PRO A 671 -24.01 2.99 -14.61
C PRO A 671 -22.85 2.03 -14.91
N ASN A 672 -21.65 2.46 -14.55
CA ASN A 672 -20.48 1.58 -14.40
C ASN A 672 -20.23 1.27 -12.92
N LEU A 673 -19.31 0.35 -12.62
CA LEU A 673 -19.05 -0.11 -11.25
C LEU A 673 -18.65 1.05 -10.33
N LYS A 674 -17.83 1.98 -10.82
CA LYS A 674 -17.42 3.18 -10.07
C LYS A 674 -18.61 4.04 -9.67
N THR A 675 -19.52 4.28 -10.59
CA THR A 675 -20.73 5.10 -10.36
C THR A 675 -21.65 4.40 -9.36
N LEU A 676 -21.90 3.10 -9.56
CA LEU A 676 -22.72 2.30 -8.66
C LEU A 676 -22.17 2.30 -7.23
N LEU A 677 -20.87 2.08 -7.04
CA LEU A 677 -20.25 2.06 -5.70
C LEU A 677 -20.25 3.43 -5.02
N ALA A 678 -20.12 4.52 -5.79
CA ALA A 678 -20.23 5.87 -5.26
C ALA A 678 -21.65 6.16 -4.74
N ASP A 679 -22.66 5.71 -5.47
CA ASP A 679 -24.07 5.89 -5.10
C ASP A 679 -24.48 4.99 -3.93
N LEU A 680 -24.12 3.70 -3.97
CA LEU A 680 -24.42 2.74 -2.90
C LEU A 680 -23.84 3.15 -1.55
N LYS A 681 -22.68 3.82 -1.53
CA LYS A 681 -22.06 4.34 -0.30
C LYS A 681 -22.99 5.27 0.49
N ASN A 682 -23.94 5.93 -0.17
CA ASN A 682 -24.85 6.88 0.48
C ASN A 682 -26.01 6.20 1.21
N ILE A 683 -26.32 4.94 0.88
CA ILE A 683 -27.47 4.21 1.44
C ILE A 683 -27.09 2.96 2.23
N ILE A 684 -25.82 2.52 2.14
CA ILE A 684 -25.29 1.38 2.88
C ILE A 684 -24.47 1.87 4.07
N GLU A 685 -24.76 1.34 5.25
CA GLU A 685 -23.91 1.52 6.42
C GLU A 685 -22.61 0.73 6.26
N ALA A 686 -21.48 1.43 6.31
CA ALA A 686 -20.18 0.81 6.11
C ALA A 686 -19.07 1.55 6.88
N ASP A 687 -18.08 0.80 7.36
CA ASP A 687 -16.81 1.37 7.79
C ASP A 687 -16.08 1.98 6.56
N PRO A 688 -15.66 3.26 6.61
CA PRO A 688 -15.10 3.93 5.43
C PRO A 688 -13.84 3.27 4.87
N VAL A 689 -12.98 2.72 5.73
CA VAL A 689 -11.73 2.08 5.32
C VAL A 689 -12.03 0.73 4.70
N LYS A 690 -12.89 -0.06 5.33
CA LYS A 690 -13.32 -1.36 4.81
C LYS A 690 -14.10 -1.23 3.50
N TRP A 691 -14.97 -0.24 3.35
CA TRP A 691 -15.67 0.04 2.08
C TRP A 691 -14.69 0.36 0.95
N GLN A 692 -13.64 1.14 1.23
CA GLN A 692 -12.61 1.43 0.24
C GLN A 692 -11.83 0.17 -0.16
N ASN A 693 -11.44 -0.67 0.81
CA ASN A 693 -10.77 -1.95 0.52
C ASN A 693 -11.67 -2.88 -0.31
N PHE A 694 -12.97 -2.93 0.02
CA PHE A 694 -13.94 -3.72 -0.74
C PHE A 694 -14.14 -3.20 -2.17
N ASN A 695 -14.16 -1.88 -2.37
CA ASN A 695 -14.15 -1.26 -3.69
C ASN A 695 -12.91 -1.70 -4.50
N ASP A 696 -11.73 -1.69 -3.90
CA ASP A 696 -10.50 -2.14 -4.55
C ASP A 696 -10.56 -3.63 -4.92
N GLU A 697 -11.12 -4.48 -4.04
CA GLU A 697 -11.36 -5.90 -4.33
C GLU A 697 -12.29 -6.12 -5.52
N LEU A 698 -13.38 -5.35 -5.62
CA LEU A 698 -14.35 -5.43 -6.71
C LEU A 698 -13.73 -4.95 -8.03
N ASN A 699 -12.98 -3.86 -8.01
CA ASN A 699 -12.26 -3.35 -9.18
C ASN A 699 -11.25 -4.37 -9.70
N LEU A 700 -10.46 -4.98 -8.82
CA LEU A 700 -9.51 -6.01 -9.22
C LEU A 700 -10.20 -7.29 -9.73
N THR A 701 -11.34 -7.65 -9.14
CA THR A 701 -12.17 -8.76 -9.64
C THR A 701 -12.66 -8.47 -11.05
N TYR A 702 -13.19 -7.28 -11.31
CA TYR A 702 -13.61 -6.83 -12.64
C TYR A 702 -12.46 -6.94 -13.65
N VAL A 703 -11.29 -6.35 -13.34
CA VAL A 703 -10.15 -6.31 -14.28
C VAL A 703 -9.64 -7.73 -14.57
N LYS A 704 -9.44 -8.55 -13.55
CA LYS A 704 -8.90 -9.91 -13.71
C LYS A 704 -9.91 -10.85 -14.37
N HIS A 705 -11.20 -10.66 -14.10
CA HIS A 705 -12.24 -11.40 -14.81
C HIS A 705 -12.31 -11.01 -16.29
N ALA A 706 -12.17 -9.72 -16.62
CA ALA A 706 -12.09 -9.28 -18.01
C ALA A 706 -10.88 -9.90 -18.75
N GLN A 707 -9.72 -10.05 -18.08
CA GLN A 707 -8.57 -10.77 -18.62
C GLN A 707 -8.91 -12.24 -18.88
N THR A 708 -9.54 -12.94 -17.92
CA THR A 708 -10.00 -14.33 -18.12
C THR A 708 -10.94 -14.45 -19.31
N LEU A 709 -11.95 -13.60 -19.42
CA LEU A 709 -12.93 -13.65 -20.51
C LEU A 709 -12.31 -13.37 -21.88
N SER A 710 -11.21 -12.62 -21.94
CA SER A 710 -10.50 -12.34 -23.20
C SER A 710 -9.72 -13.54 -23.74
N GLN A 711 -9.57 -14.61 -22.95
CA GLN A 711 -8.78 -15.80 -23.29
C GLN A 711 -9.62 -17.05 -23.09
N VAL A 712 -10.55 -17.26 -24.01
CA VAL A 712 -11.44 -18.44 -24.01
C VAL A 712 -10.62 -19.70 -24.30
N PRO A 713 -10.84 -20.83 -23.60
CA PRO A 713 -10.20 -22.09 -23.92
C PRO A 713 -10.40 -22.50 -25.38
N ALA A 714 -9.35 -23.03 -26.02
CA ALA A 714 -9.40 -23.45 -27.42
C ALA A 714 -10.31 -24.66 -27.68
N GLN A 715 -10.61 -25.43 -26.64
CA GLN A 715 -11.48 -26.61 -26.68
C GLN A 715 -12.62 -26.45 -25.66
N PRO A 716 -13.81 -27.03 -25.93
CA PRO A 716 -14.89 -27.08 -24.95
C PRO A 716 -14.46 -27.77 -23.65
N LEU A 717 -14.87 -27.23 -22.51
CA LEU A 717 -14.54 -27.76 -21.18
C LEU A 717 -15.02 -29.20 -21.02
N ARG A 718 -16.19 -29.54 -21.57
CA ARG A 718 -16.78 -30.89 -21.47
C ARG A 718 -15.90 -32.00 -22.07
N THR A 719 -14.97 -31.66 -22.98
CA THR A 719 -14.07 -32.64 -23.61
C THR A 719 -12.74 -32.79 -22.86
N LEU A 720 -12.46 -31.91 -21.89
CA LEU A 720 -11.21 -31.91 -21.14
C LEU A 720 -11.26 -32.87 -19.95
N PRO A 721 -10.12 -33.42 -19.50
CA PRO A 721 -10.05 -34.21 -18.28
C PRO A 721 -10.27 -33.35 -17.02
N TYR A 722 -10.60 -33.99 -15.90
CA TYR A 722 -10.88 -33.32 -14.61
C TYR A 722 -9.90 -32.19 -14.25
N LEU A 723 -8.59 -32.44 -14.31
CA LEU A 723 -7.56 -31.50 -13.86
C LEU A 723 -7.54 -30.21 -14.69
N GLU A 724 -7.81 -30.33 -16.00
CA GLU A 724 -7.99 -29.19 -16.89
C GLU A 724 -9.36 -28.53 -16.66
N GLN A 725 -10.45 -29.28 -16.48
CA GLN A 725 -11.75 -28.69 -16.14
C GLN A 725 -11.66 -27.84 -14.86
N GLU A 726 -11.04 -28.37 -13.81
CA GLU A 726 -10.81 -27.70 -12.52
C GLU A 726 -9.95 -26.43 -12.70
N ALA A 727 -8.97 -26.42 -13.61
CA ALA A 727 -8.19 -25.22 -13.87
C ALA A 727 -8.94 -24.19 -14.73
N ARG A 728 -9.67 -24.62 -15.77
CA ARG A 728 -10.23 -23.72 -16.80
C ARG A 728 -11.61 -23.16 -16.51
N ILE A 729 -12.31 -23.64 -15.47
CA ILE A 729 -13.61 -23.09 -15.09
C ILE A 729 -13.49 -21.60 -14.77
N THR A 730 -14.31 -20.79 -15.45
CA THR A 730 -14.24 -19.33 -15.35
C THR A 730 -15.27 -18.73 -14.40
N ASN A 731 -16.30 -19.50 -14.02
CA ASN A 731 -17.37 -19.01 -13.16
C ASN A 731 -16.94 -18.74 -11.71
N ALA A 732 -15.94 -19.43 -11.15
CA ALA A 732 -15.51 -19.22 -9.76
C ALA A 732 -16.72 -19.18 -8.79
N HIS A 733 -16.73 -18.27 -7.80
CA HIS A 733 -17.84 -18.17 -6.84
C HIS A 733 -19.08 -17.49 -7.47
N LEU A 734 -20.24 -18.16 -7.41
CA LEU A 734 -21.49 -17.70 -8.04
C LEU A 734 -22.31 -16.68 -7.22
N TYR A 735 -22.07 -16.60 -5.91
CA TYR A 735 -22.65 -15.56 -5.04
C TYR A 735 -21.69 -14.40 -4.69
N HIS A 736 -20.46 -14.67 -4.25
CA HIS A 736 -19.54 -13.65 -3.73
C HIS A 736 -19.12 -12.62 -4.82
N PRO A 737 -19.26 -11.30 -4.58
CA PRO A 737 -19.01 -10.30 -5.62
C PRO A 737 -17.53 -10.08 -5.94
N SER A 738 -16.60 -10.27 -4.99
CA SER A 738 -15.14 -10.21 -5.22
C SER A 738 -14.47 -11.58 -5.47
N PHE A 739 -15.08 -12.40 -6.32
CA PHE A 739 -14.70 -13.80 -6.59
C PHE A 739 -13.30 -14.01 -7.24
N LYS A 740 -12.66 -12.95 -7.77
CA LYS A 740 -11.32 -13.00 -8.43
C LYS A 740 -10.45 -11.78 -8.08
N SER A 741 -10.55 -11.26 -6.86
CA SER A 741 -9.78 -10.07 -6.45
C SER A 741 -8.27 -10.27 -6.52
N ARG A 742 -7.77 -11.43 -6.07
CA ARG A 742 -6.36 -11.87 -6.15
C ARG A 742 -5.36 -10.75 -5.77
N ILE A 743 -5.63 -9.99 -4.71
CA ILE A 743 -4.79 -8.86 -4.27
C ILE A 743 -3.39 -9.41 -3.96
N GLY A 744 -2.40 -8.92 -4.69
CA GLY A 744 -1.04 -9.44 -4.70
C GLY A 744 -0.55 -9.71 -6.13
N PHE A 745 -1.44 -10.13 -7.03
CA PHE A 745 -1.12 -10.32 -8.45
C PHE A 745 -1.32 -9.05 -9.28
N ASP A 746 -0.32 -8.72 -10.09
CA ASP A 746 -0.51 -7.93 -11.30
C ASP A 746 -1.11 -8.79 -12.44
N LEU A 747 -1.30 -8.23 -13.65
CA LEU A 747 -1.91 -8.98 -14.77
C LEU A 747 -0.98 -10.01 -15.42
N LYS A 748 0.34 -9.83 -15.33
CA LYS A 748 1.32 -10.81 -15.83
C LYS A 748 1.38 -12.00 -14.88
N GLU A 749 1.40 -11.74 -13.58
CA GLU A 749 1.32 -12.75 -12.54
C GLU A 749 -0.03 -13.46 -12.59
N ASN A 750 -1.14 -12.74 -12.81
CA ASN A 750 -2.44 -13.35 -13.03
C ASN A 750 -2.45 -14.23 -14.29
N GLN A 751 -1.79 -13.82 -15.38
CA GLN A 751 -1.63 -14.68 -16.56
C GLN A 751 -0.88 -15.98 -16.23
N LYS A 752 0.20 -15.87 -15.46
CA LYS A 752 1.10 -16.99 -15.17
C LYS A 752 0.53 -17.96 -14.13
N TYR A 753 -0.14 -17.47 -13.10
CA TYR A 753 -0.49 -18.24 -11.91
C TYR A 753 -1.99 -18.43 -11.70
N ALA A 754 -2.86 -17.71 -12.42
CA ALA A 754 -4.30 -17.97 -12.32
C ALA A 754 -4.66 -19.32 -12.95
N PRO A 755 -5.55 -20.11 -12.32
CA PRO A 755 -5.95 -21.41 -12.84
C PRO A 755 -6.48 -21.34 -14.28
N GLU A 756 -7.26 -20.32 -14.61
CA GLU A 756 -7.94 -20.23 -15.90
C GLU A 756 -7.00 -19.82 -17.04
N LEU A 757 -5.83 -19.25 -16.71
CA LEU A 757 -4.90 -18.64 -17.66
C LEU A 757 -3.54 -19.35 -17.71
N SER A 758 -3.16 -20.05 -16.64
CA SER A 758 -1.84 -20.66 -16.49
C SER A 758 -1.69 -21.88 -17.39
N GLU A 759 -0.56 -21.97 -18.08
CA GLU A 759 -0.15 -23.18 -18.82
C GLU A 759 0.57 -24.20 -17.91
N GLY A 760 0.67 -23.91 -16.60
CA GLY A 760 1.42 -24.71 -15.63
C GLY A 760 2.83 -24.16 -15.40
N PHE A 761 3.42 -24.50 -14.24
CA PHE A 761 4.74 -24.04 -13.81
C PHE A 761 5.40 -25.00 -12.81
N THR A 762 6.71 -24.94 -12.68
CA THR A 762 7.48 -25.62 -11.63
C THR A 762 7.47 -24.81 -10.34
N VAL A 763 7.57 -25.48 -9.20
CA VAL A 763 7.65 -24.83 -7.88
C VAL A 763 9.11 -24.64 -7.45
N GLN A 764 9.36 -23.67 -6.57
CA GLN A 764 10.69 -23.54 -5.96
C GLN A 764 10.84 -24.60 -4.87
N TRP A 765 11.80 -25.51 -5.04
CA TRP A 765 12.14 -26.48 -4.00
C TRP A 765 13.28 -25.96 -3.14
N VAL A 766 13.16 -26.16 -1.82
CA VAL A 766 14.21 -25.84 -0.86
C VAL A 766 14.40 -27.00 0.12
N ALA A 767 15.61 -27.17 0.64
CA ALA A 767 15.85 -28.00 1.82
C ALA A 767 15.71 -27.11 3.06
N THR A 768 14.75 -27.41 3.94
CA THR A 768 14.54 -26.67 5.20
C THR A 768 14.97 -27.52 6.39
N HIS A 769 15.82 -26.97 7.25
CA HIS A 769 16.37 -27.66 8.40
C HIS A 769 15.27 -28.09 9.40
N ASN A 770 15.41 -29.29 9.95
CA ASN A 770 14.43 -29.92 10.84
C ASN A 770 14.07 -29.06 12.06
N SER A 771 15.00 -28.22 12.55
CA SER A 771 14.75 -27.34 13.70
C SER A 771 13.65 -26.30 13.46
N LEU A 772 13.43 -25.90 12.21
CA LEU A 772 12.38 -24.95 11.83
C LEU A 772 11.07 -25.63 11.46
N CYS A 773 11.11 -26.91 11.11
CA CYS A 773 9.96 -27.62 10.56
C CYS A 773 9.04 -28.20 11.64
N LYS A 774 7.74 -28.04 11.43
CA LYS A 774 6.69 -28.87 12.03
C LYS A 774 6.01 -29.66 10.94
N LEU A 775 6.39 -30.93 10.84
CA LEU A 775 5.85 -31.90 9.90
C LEU A 775 4.84 -32.82 10.60
N VAL A 776 3.71 -33.05 9.95
CA VAL A 776 2.72 -34.07 10.33
C VAL A 776 2.44 -34.91 9.09
N LEU A 777 2.54 -36.23 9.21
CA LEU A 777 2.23 -37.19 8.15
C LEU A 777 1.08 -38.09 8.60
N SER A 778 0.30 -38.55 7.62
CA SER A 778 -0.64 -39.64 7.79
C SER A 778 0.09 -40.93 8.19
N GLU A 779 -0.60 -41.81 8.90
CA GLU A 779 -0.07 -43.12 9.26
C GLU A 779 0.23 -44.00 8.03
N THR A 780 -0.32 -43.66 6.87
CA THR A 780 -0.16 -44.44 5.64
C THR A 780 1.04 -44.04 4.77
N ILE A 781 1.82 -43.01 5.14
CA ILE A 781 2.95 -42.53 4.32
C ILE A 781 4.16 -42.13 5.18
N ASN A 782 5.36 -42.34 4.66
CA ASN A 782 6.62 -41.83 5.22
C ASN A 782 7.31 -40.82 4.26
N LEU A 783 8.34 -40.13 4.75
CA LEU A 783 9.06 -39.10 3.98
C LEU A 783 9.65 -39.61 2.66
N GLU A 784 10.23 -40.82 2.66
CA GLU A 784 10.82 -41.39 1.44
C GLU A 784 9.75 -41.62 0.37
N GLN A 785 8.61 -42.18 0.78
CA GLN A 785 7.47 -42.38 -0.10
C GLN A 785 6.89 -41.05 -0.61
N LEU A 786 6.82 -40.03 0.24
CA LEU A 786 6.36 -38.69 -0.14
C LEU A 786 7.29 -38.05 -1.17
N TYR A 787 8.61 -38.13 -0.98
CA TYR A 787 9.57 -37.58 -1.95
C TYR A 787 9.49 -38.27 -3.32
N LYS A 788 9.28 -39.60 -3.33
CA LYS A 788 9.09 -40.38 -4.57
C LYS A 788 7.83 -40.01 -5.36
N GLN A 789 6.91 -39.24 -4.78
CA GLN A 789 5.75 -38.68 -5.50
C GLN A 789 6.12 -37.47 -6.36
N HIS A 790 7.26 -36.84 -6.10
CA HIS A 790 7.68 -35.61 -6.78
C HIS A 790 9.02 -35.73 -7.51
N PHE A 791 9.85 -36.69 -7.11
CA PHE A 791 11.22 -36.79 -7.59
C PHE A 791 11.54 -38.22 -8.03
N SER A 792 12.31 -38.33 -9.12
CA SER A 792 12.94 -39.59 -9.49
C SER A 792 14.11 -39.91 -8.55
N GLU A 793 14.55 -41.17 -8.52
CA GLU A 793 15.76 -41.57 -7.78
C GLU A 793 17.00 -40.76 -8.20
N LYS A 794 17.06 -40.34 -9.47
CA LYS A 794 18.15 -39.48 -9.98
C LYS A 794 18.09 -38.07 -9.39
N ASP A 795 16.89 -37.49 -9.28
CA ASP A 795 16.70 -36.15 -8.71
C ASP A 795 17.05 -36.14 -7.22
N LEU A 796 16.63 -37.18 -6.48
CA LEU A 796 16.98 -37.34 -5.06
C LEU A 796 18.49 -37.50 -4.84
N GLN A 797 19.16 -38.22 -5.72
CA GLN A 797 20.62 -38.33 -5.68
C GLN A 797 21.28 -36.96 -5.95
N ALA A 798 20.82 -36.20 -6.94
CA ALA A 798 21.34 -34.87 -7.25
C ALA A 798 21.15 -33.87 -6.10
N ILE A 799 19.99 -33.88 -5.46
CA ILE A 799 19.71 -33.06 -4.25
C ILE A 799 20.68 -33.43 -3.13
N ASN A 800 20.87 -34.72 -2.87
CA ASN A 800 21.79 -35.21 -1.84
C ASN A 800 23.25 -34.84 -2.15
N ASP A 801 23.66 -34.88 -3.42
CA ASP A 801 24.99 -34.47 -3.83
C ASP A 801 25.20 -32.94 -3.65
N GLN A 802 24.20 -32.12 -4.01
CA GLN A 802 24.21 -30.66 -3.78
C GLN A 802 24.37 -30.32 -2.29
N LEU A 803 23.63 -30.99 -1.40
CA LEU A 803 23.74 -30.77 0.05
C LEU A 803 25.10 -31.22 0.60
N LYS A 804 25.65 -32.33 0.10
CA LYS A 804 26.98 -32.81 0.51
C LYS A 804 28.11 -31.88 0.10
N GLU A 805 28.02 -31.23 -1.06
CA GLU A 805 28.99 -30.21 -1.48
C GLU A 805 29.09 -29.04 -0.48
N GLN A 806 28.01 -28.78 0.27
CA GLN A 806 27.95 -27.78 1.35
C GLN A 806 28.27 -28.36 2.73
N ASN A 807 28.74 -29.61 2.83
CA ASN A 807 28.97 -30.38 4.07
C ASN A 807 27.71 -30.58 4.93
N ILE A 808 26.54 -30.73 4.29
CA ILE A 808 25.24 -30.89 4.94
C ILE A 808 24.73 -32.33 4.78
N ASP A 809 24.23 -32.93 5.87
CA ASP A 809 23.53 -34.23 5.81
C ASP A 809 22.06 -34.01 5.44
N PHE A 810 21.61 -34.65 4.36
CA PHE A 810 20.22 -34.57 3.91
C PHE A 810 19.21 -35.03 5.00
N LYS A 811 19.61 -35.90 5.93
CA LYS A 811 18.73 -36.35 7.03
C LYS A 811 18.30 -35.23 7.97
N ASP A 812 19.05 -34.14 8.03
CA ASP A 812 18.76 -33.00 8.91
C ASP A 812 17.77 -32.00 8.27
N TYR A 813 17.32 -32.26 7.04
CA TYR A 813 16.50 -31.35 6.24
C TYR A 813 15.25 -32.04 5.67
N ILE A 814 14.21 -31.22 5.43
CA ILE A 814 12.98 -31.62 4.76
C ILE A 814 12.83 -30.86 3.44
N LEU A 815 12.54 -31.57 2.36
CA LEU A 815 12.25 -30.96 1.06
C LEU A 815 10.91 -30.23 1.14
N THR A 816 10.97 -28.92 0.89
CA THR A 816 9.85 -28.00 1.08
C THR A 816 9.54 -27.33 -0.25
N PRO A 817 8.34 -27.55 -0.82
CA PRO A 817 7.92 -26.84 -2.01
C PRO A 817 7.37 -25.46 -1.65
N ILE A 818 7.73 -24.46 -2.44
CA ILE A 818 7.32 -23.07 -2.28
C ILE A 818 6.76 -22.60 -3.62
N HIS A 819 5.61 -21.92 -3.58
CA HIS A 819 5.07 -21.33 -4.79
C HIS A 819 6.05 -20.27 -5.32
N PRO A 820 6.40 -20.20 -6.62
CA PRO A 820 7.42 -19.27 -7.11
C PRO A 820 7.13 -17.80 -6.76
N TRP A 821 5.87 -17.35 -6.95
CA TRP A 821 5.46 -16.01 -6.50
C TRP A 821 5.67 -15.77 -4.99
N GLN A 822 5.48 -16.80 -4.16
CA GLN A 822 5.70 -16.69 -2.72
C GLN A 822 7.19 -16.62 -2.39
N TRP A 823 8.04 -17.35 -3.13
CA TRP A 823 9.49 -17.25 -3.05
C TRP A 823 9.95 -15.81 -3.32
N ASP A 824 9.64 -15.31 -4.52
CA ASP A 824 10.10 -14.00 -5.00
C ASP A 824 9.61 -12.83 -4.14
N LYS A 825 8.36 -12.89 -3.66
CA LYS A 825 7.73 -11.75 -2.98
C LYS A 825 7.90 -11.76 -1.47
N ILE A 826 8.13 -12.93 -0.88
CA ILE A 826 8.07 -13.10 0.57
C ILE A 826 9.28 -13.85 1.11
N ILE A 827 9.55 -15.07 0.64
CA ILE A 827 10.58 -15.91 1.27
C ILE A 827 11.97 -15.31 1.05
N GLU A 828 12.30 -14.94 -0.19
CA GLU A 828 13.60 -14.34 -0.51
C GLU A 828 13.83 -13.02 0.23
N LEU A 829 12.79 -12.26 0.56
CA LEU A 829 12.95 -10.95 1.21
C LEU A 829 12.97 -11.05 2.75
N TYR A 830 12.12 -11.89 3.34
CA TYR A 830 11.86 -11.87 4.79
C TYR A 830 12.39 -13.10 5.54
N TYR A 831 13.04 -14.05 4.85
CA TYR A 831 13.68 -15.22 5.44
C TYR A 831 15.20 -15.25 5.22
N GLN A 832 15.82 -14.10 4.92
CA GLN A 832 17.25 -13.99 4.67
C GLN A 832 18.09 -14.59 5.80
N ASP A 833 17.77 -14.33 7.06
CA ASP A 833 18.50 -14.94 8.19
C ASP A 833 18.50 -16.47 8.13
N ALA A 834 17.35 -17.09 7.81
CA ALA A 834 17.25 -18.53 7.69
C ALA A 834 18.02 -19.05 6.47
N ILE A 835 18.04 -18.28 5.38
CA ILE A 835 18.78 -18.63 4.15
C ILE A 835 20.30 -18.51 4.37
N SER A 836 20.78 -17.39 4.90
CA SER A 836 22.20 -17.12 5.18
C SER A 836 22.78 -18.09 6.20
N ASN A 837 21.99 -18.51 7.20
CA ASN A 837 22.40 -19.52 8.18
C ASN A 837 22.22 -20.97 7.68
N GLN A 838 21.97 -21.17 6.38
CA GLN A 838 21.74 -22.47 5.75
C GLN A 838 20.58 -23.27 6.36
N LEU A 839 19.68 -22.65 7.11
CA LEU A 839 18.47 -23.31 7.62
C LEU A 839 17.40 -23.49 6.52
N ILE A 840 17.46 -22.69 5.45
CA ILE A 840 16.67 -22.83 4.23
C ILE A 840 17.63 -22.75 3.04
N ILE A 841 17.72 -23.80 2.25
CA ILE A 841 18.68 -23.90 1.13
C ILE A 841 17.91 -24.07 -0.17
N PRO A 842 18.01 -23.12 -1.12
CA PRO A 842 17.47 -23.28 -2.47
C PRO A 842 18.09 -24.50 -3.17
N LEU A 843 17.27 -25.34 -3.79
CA LEU A 843 17.72 -26.52 -4.52
C LEU A 843 17.77 -26.25 -6.02
N ASP A 844 18.82 -26.74 -6.68
CA ASP A 844 19.03 -26.60 -8.11
C ASP A 844 18.31 -27.73 -8.89
N ILE A 845 17.02 -27.91 -8.59
CA ILE A 845 16.16 -28.93 -9.18
C ILE A 845 14.84 -28.30 -9.65
N GLU A 846 14.47 -28.53 -10.90
CA GLU A 846 13.21 -28.00 -11.45
C GLU A 846 11.98 -28.74 -10.88
N GLY A 847 12.08 -30.06 -10.69
CA GLY A 847 10.97 -30.90 -10.24
C GLY A 847 9.84 -31.01 -11.27
N PRO A 848 8.64 -31.46 -10.86
CA PRO A 848 7.49 -31.61 -11.74
C PRO A 848 6.87 -30.27 -12.14
N THR A 849 6.17 -30.26 -13.27
CA THR A 849 5.28 -29.15 -13.63
C THR A 849 3.92 -29.35 -12.97
N TYR A 850 3.39 -28.27 -12.38
CA TYR A 850 2.08 -28.29 -11.76
C TYR A 850 1.13 -27.29 -12.42
N LEU A 851 -0.15 -27.63 -12.41
CA LEU A 851 -1.23 -26.76 -12.88
C LEU A 851 -2.02 -26.21 -11.67
N PRO A 852 -2.14 -24.88 -11.51
CA PRO A 852 -2.96 -24.30 -10.45
C PRO A 852 -4.44 -24.65 -10.66
N GLN A 853 -5.09 -25.08 -9.58
CA GLN A 853 -6.52 -25.42 -9.52
C GLN A 853 -7.34 -24.19 -9.05
N GLN A 854 -8.67 -24.28 -8.94
CA GLN A 854 -9.54 -23.12 -8.62
C GLN A 854 -9.13 -22.32 -7.37
N SER A 855 -8.46 -22.97 -6.40
CA SER A 855 -7.95 -22.30 -5.18
C SER A 855 -6.70 -21.43 -5.41
N ILE A 856 -6.13 -21.44 -6.62
CA ILE A 856 -4.87 -20.83 -7.06
C ILE A 856 -3.65 -21.54 -6.47
N ARG A 857 -3.64 -21.71 -5.14
CA ARG A 857 -2.52 -22.24 -4.37
C ARG A 857 -2.46 -23.77 -4.26
N THR A 858 -3.50 -24.47 -4.71
CA THR A 858 -3.47 -25.94 -4.85
C THR A 858 -3.06 -26.25 -6.27
N LEU A 859 -1.97 -26.99 -6.43
CA LEU A 859 -1.31 -27.28 -7.68
C LEU A 859 -1.36 -28.78 -7.91
N SER A 860 -1.98 -29.22 -9.00
CA SER A 860 -2.02 -30.63 -9.39
C SER A 860 -0.83 -30.94 -10.28
N ASN A 861 -0.17 -32.08 -10.04
CA ASN A 861 0.98 -32.50 -10.83
C ASN A 861 0.51 -32.93 -12.23
N ILE A 862 0.99 -32.25 -13.28
CA ILE A 862 0.65 -32.60 -14.67
C ILE A 862 1.73 -33.42 -15.35
N SER A 863 2.90 -33.57 -14.73
CA SER A 863 3.92 -34.54 -15.14
C SER A 863 3.52 -35.98 -14.77
N ASP A 864 2.80 -36.15 -13.66
CA ASP A 864 2.14 -37.39 -13.26
C ASP A 864 0.82 -37.07 -12.54
N ILE A 865 -0.30 -37.29 -13.24
CA ILE A 865 -1.64 -36.98 -12.73
C ILE A 865 -2.06 -37.86 -11.55
N SER A 866 -1.39 -38.98 -11.31
CA SER A 866 -1.67 -39.86 -10.16
C SER A 866 -0.95 -39.43 -8.89
N ALA A 867 0.08 -38.59 -9.00
CA ALA A 867 0.88 -38.11 -7.89
C ALA A 867 0.12 -37.10 -7.01
N LEU A 868 0.67 -36.86 -5.81
CA LEU A 868 0.10 -35.92 -4.85
C LEU A 868 0.06 -34.49 -5.40
N SER A 869 -1.05 -33.80 -5.13
CA SER A 869 -1.18 -32.35 -5.32
C SER A 869 -0.55 -31.60 -4.15
N LEU A 870 -0.11 -30.36 -4.43
CA LEU A 870 0.52 -29.46 -3.47
C LEU A 870 -0.41 -28.29 -3.16
N LYS A 871 -0.77 -28.09 -1.88
CA LYS A 871 -1.42 -26.85 -1.43
C LYS A 871 -0.38 -26.00 -0.71
N LEU A 872 -0.02 -24.86 -1.31
CA LEU A 872 1.10 -24.03 -0.87
C LEU A 872 0.63 -22.75 -0.18
N ALA A 873 1.44 -22.21 0.73
CA ALA A 873 1.21 -20.89 1.30
C ALA A 873 1.37 -19.79 0.23
N MET A 874 0.48 -18.80 0.23
CA MET A 874 0.59 -17.61 -0.61
C MET A 874 0.08 -16.37 0.13
N ASN A 875 0.91 -15.32 0.27
CA ASN A 875 0.54 -14.04 0.88
C ASN A 875 -0.31 -13.17 -0.08
N LEU A 876 -1.42 -13.74 -0.53
CA LEU A 876 -2.37 -13.14 -1.47
C LEU A 876 -3.77 -13.18 -0.85
N VAL A 877 -4.60 -12.17 -1.12
CA VAL A 877 -6.01 -12.15 -0.70
C VAL A 877 -6.89 -12.43 -1.92
N ASN A 878 -7.72 -13.47 -1.87
CA ASN A 878 -8.71 -13.76 -2.91
C ASN A 878 -10.05 -14.08 -2.27
N THR A 879 -11.16 -13.64 -2.88
CA THR A 879 -12.48 -13.75 -2.26
C THR A 879 -12.40 -13.31 -0.80
N SER A 880 -11.79 -12.14 -0.60
CA SER A 880 -11.75 -11.48 0.69
C SER A 880 -10.99 -12.19 1.83
N THR A 881 -10.35 -13.32 1.55
CA THR A 881 -9.69 -14.18 2.53
C THR A 881 -8.22 -14.36 2.18
N SER A 882 -7.36 -14.32 3.20
CA SER A 882 -5.92 -14.58 3.03
C SER A 882 -5.67 -16.02 2.57
N ARG A 883 -4.67 -16.20 1.70
CA ARG A 883 -4.24 -17.49 1.15
C ARG A 883 -2.96 -18.01 1.80
N VAL A 884 -2.60 -17.48 2.96
CA VAL A 884 -1.60 -18.09 3.85
C VAL A 884 -2.12 -19.42 4.43
N LEU A 885 -1.22 -20.29 4.85
CA LEU A 885 -1.56 -21.55 5.52
C LEU A 885 -1.18 -21.44 6.99
N ALA A 886 -2.19 -21.28 7.85
CA ALA A 886 -1.95 -21.09 9.27
C ALA A 886 -1.28 -22.35 9.88
N PRO A 887 -0.22 -22.22 10.68
CA PRO A 887 0.53 -23.39 11.17
C PRO A 887 -0.32 -24.41 11.94
N HIS A 888 -1.34 -23.96 12.68
CA HIS A 888 -2.21 -24.85 13.46
C HIS A 888 -3.15 -25.68 12.57
N THR A 889 -3.65 -25.12 11.46
CA THR A 889 -4.49 -25.87 10.50
C THR A 889 -3.66 -26.88 9.73
N VAL A 890 -2.45 -26.51 9.30
CA VAL A 890 -1.50 -27.42 8.64
C VAL A 890 -1.15 -28.62 9.52
N GLN A 891 -0.93 -28.40 10.82
CA GLN A 891 -0.66 -29.49 11.78
C GLN A 891 -1.86 -30.42 12.02
N ASN A 892 -3.07 -29.98 11.69
CA ASN A 892 -4.29 -30.77 11.81
C ASN A 892 -4.64 -31.53 10.53
N ALA A 893 -4.10 -31.13 9.37
CA ALA A 893 -4.50 -31.61 8.04
C ALA A 893 -4.55 -33.15 7.92
N ALA A 894 -3.44 -33.83 8.19
CA ALA A 894 -3.35 -35.28 8.05
C ALA A 894 -4.20 -36.04 9.07
N LYS A 895 -4.15 -35.63 10.34
CA LYS A 895 -4.93 -36.26 11.42
C LYS A 895 -6.42 -36.18 11.16
N MET A 896 -6.88 -35.02 10.72
CA MET A 896 -8.29 -34.76 10.45
C MET A 896 -8.77 -35.50 9.20
N SER A 897 -7.93 -35.57 8.16
CA SER A 897 -8.22 -36.35 6.95
C SER A 897 -8.30 -37.85 7.23
N ASP A 898 -7.38 -38.41 8.01
CA ASP A 898 -7.39 -39.83 8.39
C ASP A 898 -8.60 -40.15 9.27
N TRP A 899 -8.94 -39.26 10.20
CA TRP A 899 -10.14 -39.41 11.03
C TRP A 899 -11.43 -39.43 10.20
N LEU A 900 -11.62 -38.46 9.30
CA LEU A 900 -12.79 -38.43 8.43
C LEU A 900 -12.84 -39.65 7.49
N TYR A 901 -11.69 -40.02 6.91
CA TYR A 901 -11.59 -41.21 6.06
C TYR A 901 -12.03 -42.48 6.80
N ASN A 902 -11.55 -42.69 8.03
CA ASN A 902 -11.91 -43.85 8.82
C ASN A 902 -13.40 -43.86 9.19
N ILE A 903 -13.99 -42.71 9.52
CA ILE A 903 -15.43 -42.60 9.77
C ILE A 903 -16.22 -43.03 8.55
N VAL A 904 -15.89 -42.53 7.35
CA VAL A 904 -16.60 -42.88 6.13
C VAL A 904 -16.39 -44.35 5.74
N GLU A 905 -15.16 -44.85 5.84
CA GLU A 905 -14.84 -46.23 5.44
C GLU A 905 -15.47 -47.27 6.38
N GLN A 906 -15.59 -46.96 7.67
CA GLN A 906 -16.20 -47.85 8.67
C GLN A 906 -17.73 -47.69 8.77
N ASP A 907 -18.32 -46.69 8.12
CA ASP A 907 -19.76 -46.49 8.12
C ASP A 907 -20.51 -47.68 7.47
N HIS A 908 -21.27 -48.44 8.25
CA HIS A 908 -22.05 -49.57 7.74
C HIS A 908 -23.45 -49.18 7.24
N ILE A 909 -23.87 -47.94 7.46
CA ILE A 909 -25.18 -47.43 7.10
C ILE A 909 -25.17 -46.95 5.66
N LEU A 910 -24.11 -46.24 5.25
CA LEU A 910 -23.91 -45.87 3.86
C LEU A 910 -23.50 -47.07 3.01
N GLU A 911 -24.28 -47.35 1.96
CA GLU A 911 -23.93 -48.34 0.96
C GLU A 911 -22.52 -48.06 0.39
N LYS A 912 -21.69 -49.11 0.25
CA LYS A 912 -20.29 -48.99 -0.23
C LYS A 912 -20.16 -48.20 -1.55
N GLN A 913 -21.15 -48.29 -2.42
CA GLN A 913 -21.16 -47.57 -3.69
C GLN A 913 -21.43 -46.07 -3.55
N ARG A 914 -22.09 -45.61 -2.47
CA ARG A 914 -22.44 -44.20 -2.20
C ARG A 914 -21.49 -43.50 -1.23
N LYS A 915 -20.59 -44.24 -0.57
CA LYS A 915 -19.55 -43.64 0.28
C LYS A 915 -18.72 -42.63 -0.51
N PRO A 916 -18.61 -41.37 -0.04
CA PRO A 916 -17.81 -40.37 -0.71
C PRO A 916 -16.33 -40.73 -0.64
N VAL A 917 -15.58 -40.37 -1.68
CA VAL A 917 -14.11 -40.45 -1.64
C VAL A 917 -13.59 -39.29 -0.81
N ILE A 918 -12.74 -39.57 0.17
CA ILE A 918 -12.05 -38.54 0.96
C ILE A 918 -10.66 -38.37 0.35
N LEU A 919 -10.42 -37.26 -0.35
CA LEU A 919 -9.10 -36.95 -0.91
C LEU A 919 -8.20 -36.46 0.22
N ARG A 920 -7.50 -37.39 0.87
CA ARG A 920 -6.82 -37.12 2.14
C ARG A 920 -5.67 -36.15 1.97
N GLU A 921 -5.51 -35.28 2.95
CA GLU A 921 -4.37 -34.38 3.08
C GLU A 921 -3.25 -35.08 3.85
N ILE A 922 -2.58 -36.04 3.21
CA ILE A 922 -1.72 -37.03 3.86
C ILE A 922 -0.42 -36.48 4.47
N GLY A 923 -0.11 -35.21 4.25
CA GLY A 923 1.04 -34.54 4.86
C GLY A 923 0.82 -33.05 5.01
N GLY A 924 1.36 -32.46 6.08
CA GLY A 924 1.36 -31.03 6.34
C GLY A 924 2.70 -30.61 6.92
N LEU A 925 3.32 -29.58 6.33
CA LEU A 925 4.57 -28.99 6.76
C LEU A 925 4.38 -27.49 6.99
N SER A 926 4.76 -27.02 8.17
CA SER A 926 4.84 -25.58 8.47
C SER A 926 6.22 -25.24 8.99
N VAL A 927 6.76 -24.10 8.55
CA VAL A 927 8.07 -23.60 8.99
C VAL A 927 7.85 -22.56 10.09
N ASN A 928 8.24 -22.92 11.31
CA ASN A 928 8.10 -22.12 12.51
C ASN A 928 9.41 -21.39 12.81
N GLN A 929 9.60 -20.25 12.15
CA GLN A 929 10.54 -19.23 12.59
C GLN A 929 9.86 -18.30 13.61
N GLN A 930 10.64 -17.67 14.49
CA GLN A 930 10.14 -16.60 15.34
C GLN A 930 9.57 -15.47 14.45
N ILE A 931 8.28 -15.20 14.60
CA ILE A 931 7.58 -14.19 13.80
C ILE A 931 8.04 -12.81 14.27
N ALA A 932 8.89 -12.17 13.49
CA ALA A 932 9.31 -10.78 13.71
C ALA A 932 8.35 -9.80 12.99
N LEU A 933 7.76 -10.23 11.87
CA LEU A 933 6.87 -9.40 11.04
C LEU A 933 5.54 -10.12 10.79
N PRO A 934 4.40 -9.39 10.73
CA PRO A 934 3.09 -9.99 10.43
C PRO A 934 3.05 -10.78 9.12
N VAL A 935 3.86 -10.41 8.13
CA VAL A 935 3.92 -11.06 6.81
C VAL A 935 4.44 -12.51 6.88
N GLN A 936 5.17 -12.89 7.94
CA GLN A 936 5.77 -14.23 8.08
C GLN A 936 4.78 -15.28 8.62
N TYR A 937 3.65 -14.89 9.21
CA TYR A 937 2.70 -15.85 9.78
C TYR A 937 2.01 -16.68 8.69
N GLY A 938 2.29 -17.99 8.69
CA GLY A 938 1.73 -18.93 7.71
C GLY A 938 2.24 -18.72 6.28
N ALA A 939 3.33 -17.99 6.11
CA ALA A 939 3.92 -17.65 4.81
C ALA A 939 4.74 -18.79 4.19
N LEU A 940 5.22 -19.74 5.01
CA LEU A 940 5.99 -20.88 4.55
C LEU A 940 5.41 -22.19 5.10
N ALA A 941 4.52 -22.78 4.31
CA ALA A 941 3.86 -24.04 4.62
C ALA A 941 3.34 -24.73 3.36
N CYS A 942 3.16 -26.05 3.45
CA CYS A 942 2.67 -26.92 2.39
C CYS A 942 1.77 -28.01 2.99
N ILE A 943 0.73 -28.39 2.24
CA ILE A 943 -0.07 -29.60 2.48
C ILE A 943 -0.03 -30.46 1.21
N TRP A 944 0.18 -31.76 1.38
CA TRP A 944 0.11 -32.75 0.31
C TRP A 944 -1.24 -33.44 0.32
N ARG A 945 -1.87 -33.56 -0.85
CA ARG A 945 -3.20 -34.19 -0.98
C ARG A 945 -3.22 -35.22 -2.09
N GLU A 946 -3.90 -36.34 -1.83
CA GLU A 946 -4.12 -37.41 -2.81
C GLU A 946 -4.81 -36.93 -4.09
N SER A 947 -4.42 -37.54 -5.20
CA SER A 947 -5.06 -37.31 -6.50
C SER A 947 -6.37 -38.08 -6.62
N ILE A 948 -7.37 -37.47 -7.26
CA ILE A 948 -8.63 -38.14 -7.61
C ILE A 948 -8.41 -39.32 -8.56
N TYR A 949 -7.39 -39.26 -9.42
CA TYR A 949 -7.13 -40.28 -10.43
C TYR A 949 -6.78 -41.65 -9.82
N SER A 950 -6.27 -41.68 -8.58
CA SER A 950 -6.01 -42.92 -7.83
C SER A 950 -7.29 -43.62 -7.36
N TYR A 951 -8.45 -42.96 -7.43
CA TYR A 951 -9.74 -43.48 -6.98
C TYR A 951 -10.71 -43.81 -8.12
N LEU A 952 -10.41 -43.40 -9.36
CA LEU A 952 -11.26 -43.66 -10.52
C LEU A 952 -11.14 -45.12 -10.97
N LYS A 953 -12.28 -45.78 -11.19
CA LYS A 953 -12.33 -47.13 -11.78
C LYS A 953 -12.44 -47.07 -13.29
N GLU A 954 -12.28 -48.23 -13.94
CA GLU A 954 -12.43 -48.36 -15.38
C GLU A 954 -13.82 -47.86 -15.86
N GLY A 955 -13.81 -46.90 -16.78
CA GLY A 955 -15.00 -46.25 -17.31
C GLY A 955 -15.59 -45.14 -16.44
N GLU A 956 -15.00 -44.83 -15.28
CA GLU A 956 -15.35 -43.64 -14.49
C GLU A 956 -14.53 -42.43 -14.92
N SER A 957 -15.10 -41.24 -14.72
CA SER A 957 -14.45 -39.95 -14.92
C SER A 957 -14.89 -38.99 -13.82
N ALA A 958 -14.22 -37.85 -13.72
CA ALA A 958 -14.50 -36.84 -12.71
C ALA A 958 -14.74 -35.46 -13.35
N THR A 959 -15.65 -34.69 -12.76
CA THR A 959 -15.85 -33.27 -13.05
C THR A 959 -15.97 -32.52 -11.73
N PRO A 960 -15.42 -31.30 -11.60
CA PRO A 960 -15.68 -30.48 -10.42
C PRO A 960 -17.15 -30.08 -10.35
N VAL A 961 -17.71 -30.01 -9.14
CA VAL A 961 -19.15 -29.69 -8.98
C VAL A 961 -19.48 -28.27 -9.44
N THR A 962 -18.52 -27.34 -9.40
CA THR A 962 -18.66 -26.02 -10.02
C THR A 962 -18.91 -26.09 -11.53
N GLY A 963 -18.42 -27.15 -12.19
CA GLY A 963 -18.63 -27.41 -13.62
C GLY A 963 -20.09 -27.72 -13.97
N LEU A 964 -20.89 -28.20 -13.02
CA LEU A 964 -22.32 -28.47 -13.24
C LEU A 964 -23.12 -27.19 -13.55
N MET A 965 -22.60 -26.03 -13.14
CA MET A 965 -23.20 -24.70 -13.31
C MET A 965 -22.34 -23.82 -14.23
N GLN A 966 -21.58 -24.44 -15.13
CA GLN A 966 -20.71 -23.76 -16.09
C GLN A 966 -21.34 -23.82 -17.49
N LEU A 967 -21.36 -22.69 -18.18
CA LEU A 967 -21.58 -22.64 -19.63
C LEU A 967 -20.26 -22.87 -20.34
N ASP A 968 -20.29 -23.69 -21.38
CA ASP A 968 -19.13 -23.99 -22.21
C ASP A 968 -18.95 -22.93 -23.31
N THR A 969 -17.92 -23.10 -24.14
CA THR A 969 -17.56 -22.16 -25.22
C THR A 969 -18.66 -21.96 -26.26
N ASP A 970 -19.58 -22.92 -26.39
CA ASP A 970 -20.76 -22.88 -27.25
C ASP A 970 -22.01 -22.28 -26.57
N GLN A 971 -21.86 -21.72 -25.37
CA GLN A 971 -22.93 -21.17 -24.53
C GLN A 971 -23.97 -22.20 -24.07
N LYS A 972 -23.68 -23.50 -24.18
CA LYS A 972 -24.52 -24.55 -23.58
C LYS A 972 -23.99 -24.96 -22.21
N PRO A 973 -24.85 -25.40 -21.28
CA PRO A 973 -24.39 -26.01 -20.03
C PRO A 973 -23.40 -27.15 -20.27
N LEU A 974 -22.37 -27.26 -19.44
CA LEU A 974 -21.37 -28.34 -19.51
C LEU A 974 -22.03 -29.74 -19.40
N ILE A 975 -23.14 -29.82 -18.65
CA ILE A 975 -23.91 -31.03 -18.42
C ILE A 975 -24.97 -31.33 -19.50
N ASP A 976 -25.07 -30.52 -20.55
CA ASP A 976 -26.18 -30.58 -21.52
C ASP A 976 -26.33 -31.97 -22.16
N GLU A 977 -25.24 -32.58 -22.61
CA GLU A 977 -25.27 -33.92 -23.20
C GLU A 977 -25.78 -34.98 -22.20
N TRP A 978 -25.46 -34.84 -20.91
CA TRP A 978 -25.90 -35.77 -19.87
C TRP A 978 -27.40 -35.62 -19.61
N ILE A 979 -27.91 -34.38 -19.61
CA ILE A 979 -29.33 -34.11 -19.44
C ILE A 979 -30.13 -34.63 -20.63
N GLN A 980 -29.62 -34.49 -21.86
CA GLN A 980 -30.27 -35.03 -23.06
C GLN A 980 -30.27 -36.57 -23.08
N GLU A 981 -29.18 -37.20 -22.61
CA GLU A 981 -29.07 -38.67 -22.59
C GLU A 981 -29.96 -39.33 -21.53
N TYR A 982 -29.94 -38.81 -20.29
CA TYR A 982 -30.57 -39.47 -19.14
C TYR A 982 -31.90 -38.85 -18.71
N GLY A 983 -32.22 -37.64 -19.17
CA GLY A 983 -33.33 -36.84 -18.66
C GLY A 983 -33.01 -36.19 -17.31
N ILE A 984 -33.48 -34.95 -17.13
CA ILE A 984 -33.13 -34.12 -15.97
C ILE A 984 -33.52 -34.73 -14.63
N GLU A 985 -34.71 -35.32 -14.52
CA GLU A 985 -35.22 -35.86 -13.25
C GLU A 985 -34.43 -37.08 -12.78
N PHE A 986 -34.20 -38.04 -13.69
CA PHE A 986 -33.45 -39.25 -13.34
C PHE A 986 -31.99 -38.92 -13.04
N TRP A 987 -31.37 -38.04 -13.84
CA TRP A 987 -30.01 -37.59 -13.58
C TRP A 987 -29.88 -36.87 -12.23
N LEU A 988 -30.83 -35.97 -11.93
CA LEU A 988 -30.86 -35.23 -10.67
C LEU A 988 -31.11 -36.15 -9.46
N GLU A 989 -32.03 -37.11 -9.56
CA GLU A 989 -32.26 -38.10 -8.50
C GLU A 989 -30.96 -38.85 -8.16
N LYS A 990 -30.19 -39.28 -9.18
CA LYS A 990 -28.89 -39.93 -8.97
C LYS A 990 -27.86 -38.98 -8.38
N LEU A 991 -27.81 -37.73 -8.83
CA LEU A 991 -26.92 -36.73 -8.25
C LEU A 991 -27.20 -36.55 -6.75
N LEU A 992 -28.46 -36.27 -6.40
CA LEU A 992 -28.87 -35.99 -5.02
C LEU A 992 -28.65 -37.23 -4.13
N THR A 993 -29.00 -38.42 -4.60
CA THR A 993 -28.90 -39.66 -3.81
C THR A 993 -27.46 -40.14 -3.66
N ASN A 994 -26.64 -40.04 -4.70
CA ASN A 994 -25.29 -40.62 -4.68
C ASN A 994 -24.20 -39.64 -4.25
N ALA A 995 -24.38 -38.34 -4.46
CA ALA A 995 -23.35 -37.34 -4.15
C ALA A 995 -23.71 -36.44 -2.95
N TYR A 996 -24.96 -36.03 -2.80
CA TYR A 996 -25.37 -35.07 -1.76
C TYR A 996 -25.87 -35.71 -0.47
N LEU A 997 -26.71 -36.75 -0.57
CA LEU A 997 -27.21 -37.49 0.59
C LEU A 997 -26.11 -37.97 1.54
N PRO A 998 -24.98 -38.55 1.06
CA PRO A 998 -23.91 -38.99 1.96
C PRO A 998 -23.29 -37.87 2.79
N ILE A 999 -23.31 -36.62 2.32
CA ILE A 999 -22.74 -35.47 3.04
C ILE A 999 -23.69 -35.06 4.18
N MET A 1000 -25.00 -34.99 3.91
CA MET A 1000 -26.00 -34.74 4.94
C MET A 1000 -26.01 -35.87 5.98
N HIS A 1001 -25.82 -37.11 5.52
CA HIS A 1001 -25.66 -38.28 6.36
C HIS A 1001 -24.48 -38.13 7.33
N ILE A 1002 -23.33 -37.59 6.91
CA ILE A 1002 -22.18 -37.40 7.80
C ILE A 1002 -22.53 -36.48 8.98
N LEU A 1003 -23.31 -35.42 8.75
CA LEU A 1003 -23.79 -34.57 9.85
C LEU A 1003 -24.78 -35.33 10.75
N TRP A 1004 -25.85 -35.88 10.18
CA TRP A 1004 -26.88 -36.57 10.97
C TRP A 1004 -26.31 -37.75 11.74
N CYS A 1005 -25.42 -38.52 11.11
CA CYS A 1005 -24.95 -39.79 11.62
C CYS A 1005 -23.62 -39.72 12.39
N HIS A 1006 -22.82 -38.67 12.23
CA HIS A 1006 -21.54 -38.57 12.93
C HIS A 1006 -21.36 -37.26 13.68
N GLY A 1007 -22.24 -36.27 13.48
CA GLY A 1007 -22.12 -34.96 14.12
C GLY A 1007 -21.02 -34.08 13.51
N LEU A 1008 -20.66 -34.35 12.25
CA LEU A 1008 -19.60 -33.66 11.51
C LEU A 1008 -20.20 -32.78 10.42
N ALA A 1009 -19.96 -31.47 10.52
CA ALA A 1009 -20.34 -30.50 9.52
C ALA A 1009 -19.14 -30.22 8.60
N LEU A 1010 -19.35 -30.39 7.29
CA LEU A 1010 -18.31 -30.22 6.27
C LEU A 1010 -18.56 -28.93 5.48
N GLU A 1011 -17.49 -28.21 5.15
CA GLU A 1011 -17.54 -27.06 4.23
C GLU A 1011 -17.68 -27.54 2.77
N SER A 1012 -18.84 -28.13 2.46
CA SER A 1012 -19.13 -28.79 1.19
C SER A 1012 -19.69 -27.84 0.13
N HIS A 1013 -19.07 -26.66 -0.01
CA HIS A 1013 -19.36 -25.78 -1.14
C HIS A 1013 -18.89 -26.42 -2.44
N ALA A 1014 -19.43 -26.00 -3.59
CA ALA A 1014 -19.18 -26.65 -4.89
C ALA A 1014 -17.68 -26.85 -5.23
N GLN A 1015 -16.82 -25.90 -4.86
CA GLN A 1015 -15.37 -26.02 -5.10
C GLN A 1015 -14.70 -27.15 -4.29
N ASN A 1016 -15.25 -27.60 -3.17
CA ASN A 1016 -14.69 -28.68 -2.34
C ASN A 1016 -15.26 -30.05 -2.70
N MET A 1017 -16.12 -30.11 -3.73
CA MET A 1017 -16.74 -31.33 -4.21
C MET A 1017 -16.34 -31.63 -5.65
N VAL A 1018 -16.07 -32.90 -5.90
CA VAL A 1018 -15.85 -33.46 -7.23
C VAL A 1018 -16.90 -34.54 -7.47
N LEU A 1019 -17.54 -34.51 -8.63
CA LEU A 1019 -18.49 -35.53 -9.03
C LEU A 1019 -17.75 -36.63 -9.80
N ILE A 1020 -17.76 -37.85 -9.28
CA ILE A 1020 -17.38 -39.05 -10.04
C ILE A 1020 -18.62 -39.53 -10.80
N HIS A 1021 -18.47 -39.74 -12.10
CA HIS A 1021 -19.55 -40.14 -12.99
C HIS A 1021 -19.10 -41.21 -13.98
N LYS A 1022 -20.06 -41.93 -14.56
CA LYS A 1022 -19.84 -42.85 -15.68
C LYS A 1022 -20.64 -42.33 -16.88
N ASN A 1023 -19.96 -41.85 -17.91
CA ASN A 1023 -20.57 -41.18 -19.07
C ASN A 1023 -21.62 -40.13 -18.68
N GLY A 1024 -21.30 -39.26 -17.71
CA GLY A 1024 -22.20 -38.24 -17.20
C GLY A 1024 -23.20 -38.65 -16.12
N LEU A 1025 -23.47 -39.95 -15.92
CA LEU A 1025 -24.38 -40.40 -14.86
C LEU A 1025 -23.69 -40.34 -13.47
N PRO A 1026 -24.26 -39.66 -12.46
CA PRO A 1026 -23.66 -39.50 -11.14
C PRO A 1026 -23.45 -40.82 -10.38
N VAL A 1027 -22.20 -41.11 -10.00
CA VAL A 1027 -21.82 -42.33 -9.26
C VAL A 1027 -21.64 -42.06 -7.77
N LYS A 1028 -20.85 -41.03 -7.41
CA LYS A 1028 -20.61 -40.60 -6.02
C LYS A 1028 -19.86 -39.26 -5.98
N ALA A 1029 -19.77 -38.65 -4.80
CA ALA A 1029 -18.92 -37.48 -4.56
C ALA A 1029 -17.49 -37.88 -4.16
N ALA A 1030 -16.53 -37.01 -4.44
CA ALA A 1030 -15.26 -36.91 -3.74
C ALA A 1030 -15.14 -35.54 -3.05
N LEU A 1031 -14.57 -35.52 -1.85
CA LEU A 1031 -14.46 -34.36 -0.98
C LEU A 1031 -13.00 -34.02 -0.73
N LYS A 1032 -12.69 -32.73 -0.54
CA LYS A 1032 -11.34 -32.21 -0.31
C LYS A 1032 -11.37 -30.94 0.56
N ASP A 1033 -10.18 -30.47 0.95
CA ASP A 1033 -9.96 -29.23 1.74
C ASP A 1033 -10.44 -29.32 3.20
N PHE A 1034 -9.89 -30.26 3.98
CA PHE A 1034 -10.36 -30.56 5.33
C PHE A 1034 -9.70 -29.76 6.46
N HIS A 1035 -8.39 -29.47 6.39
CA HIS A 1035 -7.59 -28.80 7.43
C HIS A 1035 -8.20 -27.56 8.11
N ASP A 1036 -9.10 -26.85 7.43
CA ASP A 1036 -9.81 -25.66 7.95
C ASP A 1036 -11.34 -25.73 7.69
N GLY A 1037 -11.82 -26.83 7.09
CA GLY A 1037 -13.17 -26.96 6.51
C GLY A 1037 -14.09 -27.97 7.22
N ILE A 1038 -13.74 -28.42 8.43
CA ILE A 1038 -14.58 -29.32 9.24
C ILE A 1038 -14.95 -28.64 10.56
N ARG A 1039 -16.23 -28.69 10.91
CA ARG A 1039 -16.74 -28.27 12.22
C ARG A 1039 -17.41 -29.43 12.94
N PHE A 1040 -17.26 -29.48 14.25
CA PHE A 1040 -17.89 -30.50 15.09
C PHE A 1040 -18.23 -29.97 16.48
N SER A 1041 -18.95 -30.78 17.25
CA SER A 1041 -19.13 -30.57 18.68
C SER A 1041 -18.76 -31.84 19.41
N ARG A 1042 -17.81 -31.79 20.36
CA ARG A 1042 -17.37 -32.99 21.09
C ARG A 1042 -18.52 -33.75 21.76
N HIS A 1043 -19.55 -33.03 22.22
CA HIS A 1043 -20.71 -33.62 22.88
C HIS A 1043 -21.75 -34.19 21.92
N LEU A 1044 -21.72 -33.80 20.64
CA LEU A 1044 -22.67 -34.26 19.61
C LEU A 1044 -22.06 -35.29 18.64
N LEU A 1045 -20.75 -35.53 18.74
CA LEU A 1045 -20.09 -36.63 18.02
C LEU A 1045 -20.68 -37.97 18.46
N ARG A 1046 -20.89 -38.86 17.50
CA ARG A 1046 -21.33 -40.23 17.79
C ARG A 1046 -20.27 -41.01 18.57
N GLU A 1047 -19.01 -40.82 18.20
CA GLU A 1047 -17.86 -41.55 18.75
C GLU A 1047 -16.77 -40.56 19.19
N PRO A 1048 -16.98 -39.79 20.27
CA PRO A 1048 -16.07 -38.72 20.68
C PRO A 1048 -14.68 -39.24 21.10
N ASN A 1049 -14.58 -40.51 21.49
CA ASN A 1049 -13.30 -41.15 21.86
C ASN A 1049 -12.36 -41.34 20.65
N LEU A 1050 -12.86 -41.26 19.42
CA LEU A 1050 -12.08 -41.38 18.19
C LEU A 1050 -11.58 -40.04 17.67
N LEU A 1051 -11.95 -38.92 18.30
CA LEU A 1051 -11.50 -37.59 17.92
C LEU A 1051 -9.97 -37.48 18.10
N PRO A 1052 -9.19 -37.18 17.04
CA PRO A 1052 -7.75 -37.00 17.18
C PRO A 1052 -7.39 -35.80 18.05
N ASN A 1053 -6.16 -35.79 18.56
CA ASN A 1053 -5.62 -34.62 19.24
C ASN A 1053 -5.24 -33.53 18.21
N LEU A 1054 -6.11 -32.52 18.11
CA LEU A 1054 -6.00 -31.37 17.21
C LEU A 1054 -5.39 -30.16 17.92
N GLN A 1055 -4.70 -29.33 17.16
CA GLN A 1055 -4.17 -28.04 17.59
C GLN A 1055 -5.25 -26.96 17.50
N ASP A 1056 -5.46 -26.24 18.59
CA ASP A 1056 -6.37 -25.09 18.61
C ASP A 1056 -5.78 -23.87 17.89
N ALA A 1057 -6.65 -22.99 17.42
CA ALA A 1057 -6.24 -21.71 16.86
C ALA A 1057 -5.56 -20.84 17.96
N PRO A 1058 -4.39 -20.25 17.68
CA PRO A 1058 -3.77 -19.30 18.59
C PRO A 1058 -4.70 -18.11 18.89
N LYS A 1059 -4.68 -17.60 20.12
CA LYS A 1059 -5.55 -16.48 20.55
C LYS A 1059 -5.46 -15.26 19.64
N GLU A 1060 -4.27 -14.94 19.14
CA GLU A 1060 -4.07 -13.80 18.23
C GLU A 1060 -4.70 -14.03 16.85
N HIS A 1061 -4.65 -15.25 16.32
CA HIS A 1061 -5.34 -15.61 15.07
C HIS A 1061 -6.86 -15.52 15.23
N ALA A 1062 -7.39 -16.02 16.35
CA ALA A 1062 -8.82 -15.97 16.66
C ALA A 1062 -9.35 -14.52 16.82
N LYS A 1063 -8.52 -13.55 17.21
CA LYS A 1063 -8.90 -12.12 17.23
C LYS A 1063 -9.06 -11.54 15.82
N ILE A 1064 -8.24 -11.99 14.87
CA ILE A 1064 -8.23 -11.47 13.49
C ILE A 1064 -9.31 -12.15 12.64
N ASN A 1065 -9.52 -13.45 12.82
CA ASN A 1065 -10.55 -14.21 12.14
C ASN A 1065 -11.34 -15.05 13.17
N PRO A 1066 -12.34 -14.45 13.83
CA PRO A 1066 -13.13 -15.13 14.86
C PRO A 1066 -14.03 -16.25 14.31
N ASN A 1067 -14.16 -16.37 12.98
CA ASN A 1067 -14.90 -17.43 12.31
C ASN A 1067 -14.03 -18.68 12.04
N SER A 1068 -12.72 -18.62 12.30
CA SER A 1068 -11.77 -19.73 12.13
C SER A 1068 -11.72 -20.58 13.39
N PHE A 1069 -12.76 -21.41 13.58
CA PHE A 1069 -12.88 -22.35 14.69
C PHE A 1069 -13.37 -23.72 14.21
N LEU A 1070 -12.89 -24.79 14.87
CA LEU A 1070 -13.28 -26.17 14.59
C LEU A 1070 -14.46 -26.64 15.45
N GLU A 1071 -14.57 -26.14 16.69
CA GLU A 1071 -15.54 -26.63 17.67
C GLU A 1071 -16.62 -25.61 17.99
N THR A 1072 -17.87 -26.09 18.04
CA THR A 1072 -19.02 -25.35 18.56
C THR A 1072 -19.82 -26.19 19.54
N HIS A 1073 -20.61 -25.53 20.39
CA HIS A 1073 -21.59 -26.19 21.26
C HIS A 1073 -23.01 -26.15 20.69
N SER A 1074 -23.23 -25.44 19.58
CA SER A 1074 -24.56 -25.25 18.99
C SER A 1074 -24.81 -26.27 17.88
N PRO A 1075 -25.85 -27.14 18.00
CA PRO A 1075 -26.25 -28.02 16.90
C PRO A 1075 -26.72 -27.22 15.67
N ASN A 1076 -27.36 -26.07 15.88
CA ASN A 1076 -27.81 -25.20 14.79
C ASN A 1076 -26.61 -24.62 14.04
N GLU A 1077 -25.53 -24.20 14.72
CA GLU A 1077 -24.32 -23.71 14.02
C GLU A 1077 -23.70 -24.80 13.12
N LEU A 1078 -23.75 -26.09 13.51
CA LEU A 1078 -23.29 -27.21 12.67
C LEU A 1078 -24.21 -27.46 11.48
N ARG A 1079 -25.52 -27.45 11.74
CA ARG A 1079 -26.56 -27.62 10.71
C ARG A 1079 -26.48 -26.51 9.67
N ASP A 1080 -26.48 -25.26 10.13
CA ASP A 1080 -26.50 -24.06 9.30
C ASP A 1080 -25.19 -23.92 8.52
N PHE A 1081 -24.03 -24.26 9.10
CA PHE A 1081 -22.78 -24.34 8.35
C PHE A 1081 -22.84 -25.35 7.19
N THR A 1082 -23.45 -26.51 7.42
CA THR A 1082 -23.62 -27.53 6.37
C THR A 1082 -24.60 -27.06 5.29
N GLN A 1083 -25.75 -26.51 5.67
CA GLN A 1083 -26.76 -26.07 4.72
C GLN A 1083 -26.35 -24.78 3.98
N ASP A 1084 -25.63 -23.86 4.59
CA ASP A 1084 -25.06 -22.70 3.91
C ASP A 1084 -24.12 -23.13 2.78
N ALA A 1085 -23.14 -24.00 3.10
CA ALA A 1085 -22.19 -24.52 2.12
C ALA A 1085 -22.83 -25.44 1.07
N LEU A 1086 -23.62 -26.44 1.49
CA LEU A 1086 -24.17 -27.48 0.61
C LEU A 1086 -25.44 -27.03 -0.12
N TRP A 1087 -26.26 -26.17 0.48
CA TRP A 1087 -27.54 -25.76 -0.10
C TRP A 1087 -27.45 -24.35 -0.67
N PHE A 1088 -27.09 -23.34 0.12
CA PHE A 1088 -27.22 -21.94 -0.31
C PHE A 1088 -26.26 -21.56 -1.45
N VAL A 1089 -24.97 -21.88 -1.33
CA VAL A 1089 -23.96 -21.58 -2.37
C VAL A 1089 -23.68 -22.74 -3.34
N ASN A 1090 -24.46 -23.83 -3.26
CA ASN A 1090 -24.28 -25.01 -4.10
C ASN A 1090 -25.59 -25.51 -4.71
N LEU A 1091 -26.43 -26.29 -4.00
CA LEU A 1091 -27.67 -26.83 -4.59
C LEU A 1091 -28.65 -25.76 -5.08
N ALA A 1092 -28.74 -24.61 -4.41
CA ALA A 1092 -29.59 -23.50 -4.86
C ALA A 1092 -29.08 -22.87 -6.15
N GLU A 1093 -27.76 -22.73 -6.32
CA GLU A 1093 -27.19 -22.28 -7.59
C GLU A 1093 -27.48 -23.30 -8.71
N LEU A 1094 -27.41 -24.61 -8.41
CA LEU A 1094 -27.79 -25.64 -9.37
C LEU A 1094 -29.29 -25.61 -9.71
N ALA A 1095 -30.17 -25.45 -8.71
CA ALA A 1095 -31.62 -25.36 -8.93
C ALA A 1095 -31.97 -24.15 -9.80
N ILE A 1096 -31.39 -22.99 -9.49
CA ILE A 1096 -31.54 -21.76 -10.28
C ILE A 1096 -31.00 -21.96 -11.70
N PHE A 1097 -29.81 -22.55 -11.84
CA PHE A 1097 -29.20 -22.81 -13.15
C PHE A 1097 -30.06 -23.75 -14.01
N LEU A 1098 -30.60 -24.83 -13.44
CA LEU A 1098 -31.50 -25.74 -14.14
C LEU A 1098 -32.82 -25.05 -14.54
N ASN A 1099 -33.32 -24.16 -13.69
CA ASN A 1099 -34.51 -23.36 -14.02
C ASN A 1099 -34.26 -22.39 -15.18
N GLU A 1100 -33.11 -21.70 -15.18
CA GLU A 1100 -32.79 -20.71 -16.22
C GLU A 1100 -32.45 -21.35 -17.58
N HIS A 1101 -31.84 -22.53 -17.59
CA HIS A 1101 -31.36 -23.16 -18.82
C HIS A 1101 -32.20 -24.33 -19.33
N TYR A 1102 -33.00 -24.98 -18.48
CA TYR A 1102 -33.84 -26.13 -18.84
C TYR A 1102 -35.32 -25.93 -18.50
N ASP A 1103 -35.72 -24.76 -17.96
CA ASP A 1103 -37.07 -24.50 -17.46
C ASP A 1103 -37.54 -25.54 -16.43
N PHE A 1104 -36.59 -26.11 -15.68
CA PHE A 1104 -36.89 -27.07 -14.63
C PHE A 1104 -37.41 -26.35 -13.39
N ASP A 1105 -38.57 -26.76 -12.89
CA ASP A 1105 -39.20 -26.12 -11.74
C ASP A 1105 -38.38 -26.33 -10.45
N GLU A 1106 -38.07 -25.22 -9.77
CA GLU A 1106 -37.34 -25.22 -8.50
C GLU A 1106 -38.14 -25.90 -7.38
N ILE A 1107 -39.47 -25.75 -7.35
CA ILE A 1107 -40.31 -26.40 -6.33
C ILE A 1107 -40.19 -27.93 -6.49
N LYS A 1108 -40.21 -28.42 -7.73
CA LYS A 1108 -39.95 -29.82 -8.04
C LYS A 1108 -38.55 -30.27 -7.62
N PHE A 1109 -37.50 -29.47 -7.88
CA PHE A 1109 -36.13 -29.76 -7.43
C PHE A 1109 -36.07 -30.00 -5.91
N TRP A 1110 -36.61 -29.07 -5.13
CA TRP A 1110 -36.59 -29.16 -3.67
C TRP A 1110 -37.51 -30.26 -3.14
N THR A 1111 -38.63 -30.55 -3.81
CA THR A 1111 -39.51 -31.69 -3.50
C THR A 1111 -38.80 -33.03 -3.67
N MET A 1112 -38.00 -33.19 -4.73
CA MET A 1112 -37.16 -34.38 -4.93
C MET A 1112 -36.14 -34.54 -3.81
N LEU A 1113 -35.43 -33.46 -3.44
CA LEU A 1113 -34.49 -33.50 -2.30
C LEU A 1113 -35.20 -33.90 -1.00
N ARG A 1114 -36.35 -33.28 -0.71
CA ARG A 1114 -37.15 -33.60 0.48
C ARG A 1114 -37.60 -35.05 0.51
N THR A 1115 -38.01 -35.58 -0.64
CA THR A 1115 -38.41 -36.99 -0.77
C THR A 1115 -37.26 -37.92 -0.44
N ILE A 1116 -36.06 -37.64 -0.96
CA ILE A 1116 -34.84 -38.41 -0.67
C ILE A 1116 -34.49 -38.35 0.83
N ILE A 1117 -34.60 -37.17 1.45
CA ILE A 1117 -34.36 -37.00 2.89
C ILE A 1117 -35.37 -37.81 3.71
N ASN A 1118 -36.66 -37.75 3.37
CA ASN A 1118 -37.71 -38.50 4.07
C ASN A 1118 -37.51 -40.01 3.92
N GLN A 1119 -37.19 -40.50 2.72
CA GLN A 1119 -36.90 -41.91 2.48
C GLN A 1119 -35.70 -42.38 3.31
N HIS A 1120 -34.66 -41.56 3.43
CA HIS A 1120 -33.51 -41.87 4.28
C HIS A 1120 -33.90 -41.90 5.77
N LYS A 1121 -34.69 -40.93 6.24
CA LYS A 1121 -35.21 -40.89 7.62
C LYS A 1121 -36.08 -42.12 7.94
N GLU A 1122 -36.95 -42.53 7.01
CA GLU A 1122 -37.80 -43.72 7.15
C GLU A 1122 -37.00 -45.02 7.17
N ALA A 1123 -35.91 -45.10 6.38
CA ALA A 1123 -35.04 -46.26 6.34
C ALA A 1123 -34.16 -46.42 7.60
N HIS A 1124 -33.93 -45.35 8.36
CA HIS A 1124 -33.06 -45.33 9.54
C HIS A 1124 -33.72 -44.72 10.78
N PRO A 1125 -34.80 -45.33 11.31
CA PRO A 1125 -35.53 -44.83 12.47
C PRO A 1125 -34.65 -44.73 13.73
N GLU A 1126 -33.55 -45.49 13.81
CA GLU A 1126 -32.57 -45.43 14.89
C GLU A 1126 -31.88 -44.06 15.04
N PHE A 1127 -31.95 -43.18 14.03
CA PHE A 1127 -31.42 -41.81 14.08
C PHE A 1127 -32.50 -40.73 14.21
N ALA A 1128 -33.75 -41.09 14.53
CA ALA A 1128 -34.87 -40.14 14.65
C ALA A 1128 -34.52 -38.90 15.49
N GLU A 1129 -33.94 -39.07 16.68
CA GLU A 1129 -33.54 -37.96 17.55
C GLU A 1129 -32.49 -37.04 16.90
N ARG A 1130 -31.63 -37.58 16.03
CA ARG A 1130 -30.59 -36.78 15.37
C ARG A 1130 -31.10 -36.03 14.16
N TYR A 1131 -32.11 -36.54 13.46
CA TYR A 1131 -32.81 -35.76 12.44
C TYR A 1131 -33.56 -34.58 13.06
N GLU A 1132 -34.11 -34.73 14.27
CA GLU A 1132 -34.71 -33.60 15.00
C GLU A 1132 -33.64 -32.64 15.55
N LEU A 1133 -32.50 -33.17 16.02
CA LEU A 1133 -31.38 -32.35 16.50
C LEU A 1133 -30.77 -31.46 15.40
N PHE A 1134 -30.55 -32.03 14.21
CA PHE A 1134 -30.06 -31.32 13.03
C PHE A 1134 -31.20 -31.21 12.00
N ASN A 1135 -32.27 -30.53 12.39
CA ASN A 1135 -33.49 -30.46 11.58
C ASN A 1135 -33.32 -29.60 10.33
N PHE A 1136 -33.19 -30.26 9.19
CA PHE A 1136 -33.06 -29.64 7.86
C PHE A 1136 -34.39 -29.10 7.32
N THR A 1137 -35.50 -29.32 8.03
CA THR A 1137 -36.85 -28.85 7.66
C THR A 1137 -37.38 -27.73 8.55
N ASP A 1138 -36.52 -27.15 9.41
CA ASP A 1138 -36.84 -25.95 10.16
C ASP A 1138 -37.28 -24.81 9.22
N ASP A 1139 -38.16 -23.95 9.71
CA ASP A 1139 -38.79 -22.89 8.92
C ASP A 1139 -37.76 -21.91 8.33
N THR A 1140 -36.65 -21.71 9.05
CA THR A 1140 -35.58 -20.77 8.71
C THR A 1140 -34.20 -21.37 8.89
N ILE A 1141 -33.24 -20.82 8.15
CA ILE A 1141 -31.81 -21.11 8.23
C ILE A 1141 -31.02 -19.80 8.34
N ASP A 1142 -29.91 -19.84 9.06
CA ASP A 1142 -28.93 -18.75 9.11
C ASP A 1142 -27.85 -18.93 8.02
N ILE A 1143 -27.70 -17.91 7.16
CA ILE A 1143 -26.75 -17.89 6.03
C ILE A 1143 -25.70 -16.81 6.25
N GLU A 1144 -24.41 -17.09 6.00
CA GLU A 1144 -23.35 -16.09 6.20
C GLU A 1144 -23.48 -14.89 5.25
N GLN A 1145 -23.37 -13.67 5.79
CA GLN A 1145 -23.40 -12.43 5.02
C GLN A 1145 -22.01 -12.11 4.44
N LEU A 1146 -21.67 -12.77 3.33
CA LEU A 1146 -20.35 -12.71 2.73
C LEU A 1146 -19.97 -11.30 2.22
N ALA A 1147 -20.92 -10.54 1.65
CA ALA A 1147 -20.63 -9.19 1.16
C ALA A 1147 -20.49 -8.19 2.32
N SER A 1148 -21.45 -8.18 3.25
CA SER A 1148 -21.48 -7.24 4.38
C SER A 1148 -20.29 -7.39 5.32
N ARG A 1149 -19.77 -8.61 5.48
CA ARG A 1149 -18.53 -8.86 6.22
C ARG A 1149 -17.34 -8.04 5.70
N ARG A 1150 -17.37 -7.60 4.43
CA ARG A 1150 -16.27 -6.86 3.79
C ARG A 1150 -16.24 -5.39 4.11
N PHE A 1151 -17.37 -4.81 4.46
CA PHE A 1151 -17.48 -3.39 4.74
C PHE A 1151 -18.01 -3.07 6.13
N LEU A 1152 -18.38 -4.08 6.93
CA LEU A 1152 -18.74 -3.94 8.34
C LEU A 1152 -17.64 -4.49 9.27
N PRO A 1153 -17.61 -4.11 10.55
CA PRO A 1153 -16.70 -4.68 11.54
C PRO A 1153 -16.79 -6.21 11.64
N GLU A 1154 -15.67 -6.85 11.98
CA GLU A 1154 -15.59 -8.31 12.10
C GLU A 1154 -16.26 -8.77 13.41
N ILE A 1155 -17.09 -9.81 13.34
CA ILE A 1155 -17.77 -10.43 14.49
C ILE A 1155 -17.72 -11.95 14.33
N ARG A 1156 -17.96 -12.73 15.42
CA ARG A 1156 -17.83 -14.21 15.43
C ARG A 1156 -18.68 -14.94 14.39
N LEU A 1157 -19.91 -14.49 14.18
CA LEU A 1157 -20.81 -15.02 13.15
C LEU A 1157 -21.68 -13.86 12.68
N ARG A 1158 -21.65 -13.58 11.38
CA ARG A 1158 -22.49 -12.57 10.74
C ARG A 1158 -23.43 -13.28 9.77
N VAL A 1159 -24.67 -13.47 10.18
CA VAL A 1159 -25.64 -14.29 9.45
C VAL A 1159 -26.93 -13.54 9.17
N GLN A 1160 -27.60 -13.93 8.08
CA GLN A 1160 -28.93 -13.53 7.69
C GLN A 1160 -29.85 -14.75 7.84
N THR A 1161 -30.84 -14.64 8.73
CA THR A 1161 -31.90 -15.64 8.82
C THR A 1161 -32.83 -15.52 7.61
N THR A 1162 -33.08 -16.62 6.90
CA THR A 1162 -33.90 -16.67 5.69
C THR A 1162 -34.83 -17.90 5.68
N PRO A 1163 -35.99 -17.84 5.00
CA PRO A 1163 -36.87 -19.01 4.86
C PRO A 1163 -36.16 -20.18 4.18
N ASN A 1164 -36.37 -21.37 4.72
CA ASN A 1164 -35.86 -22.62 4.18
C ASN A 1164 -36.73 -23.11 3.00
N PRO A 1165 -36.18 -23.38 1.80
CA PRO A 1165 -36.95 -23.89 0.67
C PRO A 1165 -37.74 -25.17 0.97
N LEU A 1166 -37.24 -26.04 1.87
CA LEU A 1166 -37.93 -27.29 2.20
C LEU A 1166 -39.17 -27.10 3.09
N SER A 1167 -39.17 -26.09 3.97
CA SER A 1167 -40.31 -25.80 4.84
C SER A 1167 -41.48 -25.23 4.02
N LEU A 1168 -41.19 -24.37 3.04
CA LEU A 1168 -42.17 -23.74 2.14
C LEU A 1168 -42.96 -24.75 1.30
N ILE A 1169 -42.41 -25.93 1.02
CA ILE A 1169 -43.13 -26.98 0.29
C ILE A 1169 -44.32 -27.53 1.10
N LYS A 1170 -44.26 -27.54 2.45
CA LYS A 1170 -45.43 -27.95 3.28
C LYS A 1170 -46.62 -27.02 3.10
N GLU A 1171 -46.38 -25.73 2.87
CA GLU A 1171 -47.45 -24.74 2.71
C GLU A 1171 -48.18 -24.90 1.36
N ILE A 1172 -47.48 -25.34 0.32
CA ILE A 1172 -48.02 -25.49 -1.05
C ILE A 1172 -48.83 -26.79 -1.23
N GLU A 1173 -48.59 -27.84 -0.44
CA GLU A 1173 -49.44 -29.05 -0.45
C GLU A 1173 -50.77 -28.88 0.30
N TYR A 1174 -50.98 -27.74 1.00
CA TYR A 1174 -52.21 -27.41 1.74
C TYR A 1174 -53.05 -26.28 1.10
N GLU A 1175 -52.55 -25.62 0.05
CA GLU A 1175 -53.30 -24.70 -0.84
C GLU A 1175 -53.70 -25.38 -2.15
#